data_AF-A0A2W4RSK5-F1
#
_entry.id   AF-A0A2W4RSK5-F1
#
_cell.length_a   1.000
_cell.length_b   1.000
_cell.length_c   1.000
_cell.angle_alpha   90.00
_cell.angle_beta   90.00
_cell.angle_gamma   90.00
#
_symmetry.space_group_name_H-M   'P 1'
#
loop_
_entity.id
_entity.type
_entity.pdbx_description
1 polymer ?
#
loop_
_entity_poly.entity_id
_entity_poly.type
_entity_poly.pdbx_seq_one_letter_code
_entity_poly.pdbx_strand_id
1 'polypeptide(L)'
;MTVDRMTQATLPRTGDRVADAWQWLTAELQGRPVPPVVAIIGPGDGAVFDALQAHAPGTRVLALEPDAAAARAFVGGATWRRWRQDDRLAYLSAPDYAGAEEAWRLFTGAPQPPPVLLGPGLQLTPEVGRAAQVLKKILVGVAANQTARRKFAPRYLVNSLRNLPAIVAGSDIRHLQDACRGVPAVVVAAGPSLDAALARHPDLHERAFVVACDTALRPLLLAGVEPHLAVGVDPGELNARHLSSLPHCPQTWLVAESALDRTATAAFDGRTFWFHVSNHEPWPWFNEAGLDVGRLDVWGSVLTAAFQVALLAGCDPIVIVGADLAFTDGRPYARGTTCELDWSRQAAGGATLEDVWRREIGARTCVTVPDLHGRDTTTTPALLQFRDWLAARIAQSGRRVVNASGAGILAGQGIELGTVDDVLSTRVEVPSIAACAKRHSGVRPTRLAAAVREAHTIVAGGRTGDALYTRWRTFSGDGFDARAVADALDEAARGLERRYRPASTVIVDWRRIADLPDGRTFVAGLPEAVARLHDARAGASLEAEQGGREPRSTGTGRRYLAEALRLLAAWSRAGGTATADERRWALAVFDGLLGRAWGPHRTADGPGFYARPVVPRDRDASSTVASVQRVDESLRTSLHLIGSWLQCAASLEQEAETRAALLRLTGLQSAVETSGCGTLAARLQVQLTGADRRQAAREAPAAFELSVRLDPAALGRLHTGVIGRPADDEFPPSPLLPFVVETADMRVSFELDRSAPVQARRAAEVSVMRSPCLFGTPGERWSIAYPVRDGVICVRANDRASRLVRPDGANAPFHEWPRPIVSELPLGEEGAVAWGTGRAMSPVTGPYVMYRRAAGETPVIEDLPFVPTWGAWWNGRLYWSVLPAEGDTTRGLGSWAPGEGARIEAADGFTLFDIRGDADGLILEPSTRRVDNSYVRRRLAEGWRWHPVSGLVPVALGPYGAAGYRSTGCGWTVTTRPEADLVELEHEDGTRLLLTVYHPFRAAWAGTSLLVGTVDQQLLRFDDFVEPLDRLRTGATIR
;
A
#
# COMPACT_ATOMS: atom_id res chain seq x y z
N MET A 1 -38.48 -19.59 -9.98
CA MET A 1 -39.84 -19.52 -9.45
C MET A 1 -40.65 -20.55 -10.19
N THR A 2 -41.08 -21.58 -9.48
CA THR A 2 -41.97 -22.63 -9.93
C THR A 2 -43.32 -22.00 -10.27
N VAL A 3 -43.81 -22.27 -11.47
CA VAL A 3 -45.17 -21.91 -11.90
C VAL A 3 -46.10 -22.85 -11.16
N ASP A 4 -46.66 -22.40 -10.03
CA ASP A 4 -47.76 -23.12 -9.42
C ASP A 4 -48.77 -22.13 -8.81
N ARG A 5 -49.99 -22.21 -9.37
CA ARG A 5 -51.23 -21.46 -9.06
C ARG A 5 -51.34 -20.01 -9.54
N MET A 6 -51.95 -19.84 -10.72
CA MET A 6 -52.81 -18.68 -11.02
C MET A 6 -54.19 -19.19 -11.44
N THR A 7 -55.12 -19.28 -10.48
CA THR A 7 -56.55 -19.21 -10.78
C THR A 7 -56.91 -17.74 -10.95
N GLN A 8 -57.30 -17.32 -12.18
CA GLN A 8 -57.95 -16.03 -12.40
C GLN A 8 -59.28 -16.04 -11.64
N ALA A 9 -59.33 -15.36 -10.49
CA ALA A 9 -60.61 -15.01 -9.88
C ALA A 9 -61.23 -13.89 -10.74
N THR A 10 -62.27 -14.22 -11.50
CA THR A 10 -63.12 -13.22 -12.17
C THR A 10 -63.84 -12.40 -11.09
N LEU A 11 -63.30 -11.22 -10.79
CA LEU A 11 -63.95 -10.25 -9.92
C LEU A 11 -65.18 -9.66 -10.63
N PRO A 12 -66.29 -9.40 -9.92
CA PRO A 12 -67.48 -8.78 -10.51
C PRO A 12 -67.18 -7.35 -10.96
N ARG A 13 -67.45 -7.03 -12.24
CA ARG A 13 -67.30 -5.69 -12.81
C ARG A 13 -68.44 -4.78 -12.37
N THR A 14 -68.10 -3.65 -11.76
CA THR A 14 -69.03 -2.62 -11.28
C THR A 14 -69.45 -1.65 -12.39
N GLY A 15 -68.75 -1.64 -13.53
CA GLY A 15 -68.98 -0.72 -14.65
C GLY A 15 -68.25 0.62 -14.52
N ASP A 16 -67.65 0.89 -13.36
CA ASP A 16 -66.70 1.98 -13.16
C ASP A 16 -65.27 1.45 -13.34
N ARG A 17 -64.61 1.92 -14.40
CA ARG A 17 -63.24 1.55 -14.78
C ARG A 17 -62.24 1.73 -13.63
N VAL A 18 -62.38 2.78 -12.81
CA VAL A 18 -61.45 3.07 -11.71
C VAL A 18 -61.70 2.13 -10.53
N ALA A 19 -62.96 1.90 -10.18
CA ALA A 19 -63.35 0.98 -9.12
C ALA A 19 -62.97 -0.48 -9.46
N ASP A 20 -63.18 -0.90 -10.71
CA ASP A 20 -62.82 -2.24 -11.19
C ASP A 20 -61.30 -2.45 -11.16
N ALA A 21 -60.51 -1.45 -11.55
CA ALA A 21 -59.05 -1.51 -11.47
C ALA A 21 -58.54 -1.53 -10.03
N TRP A 22 -59.18 -0.79 -9.11
CA TRP A 22 -58.82 -0.81 -7.68
C TRP A 22 -59.13 -2.16 -7.02
N GLN A 23 -60.28 -2.76 -7.35
CA GLN A 23 -60.64 -4.10 -6.87
C GLN A 23 -59.65 -5.16 -7.36
N TRP A 24 -59.29 -5.13 -8.66
CA TRP A 24 -58.28 -6.01 -9.21
C TRP A 24 -56.92 -5.85 -8.51
N LEU A 25 -56.43 -4.62 -8.36
CA LEU A 25 -55.15 -4.34 -7.71
C LEU A 25 -55.12 -4.86 -6.26
N THR A 26 -56.21 -4.65 -5.51
CA THR A 26 -56.33 -5.10 -4.11
C THR A 26 -56.35 -6.63 -4.00
N ALA A 27 -56.99 -7.30 -4.95
CA ALA A 27 -57.02 -8.76 -5.02
C ALA A 27 -55.66 -9.36 -5.35
N GLU A 28 -54.93 -8.81 -6.33
CA GLU A 28 -53.57 -9.25 -6.68
C GLU A 28 -52.57 -9.04 -5.53
N LEU A 29 -52.73 -7.97 -4.75
CA LEU A 29 -51.94 -7.74 -3.54
C LEU A 29 -52.38 -8.61 -2.34
N GLN A 30 -53.46 -9.39 -2.49
CA GLN A 30 -54.02 -10.27 -1.44
C GLN A 30 -54.34 -9.49 -0.15
N GLY A 31 -54.91 -8.29 -0.28
CA GLY A 31 -55.27 -7.44 0.86
C GLY A 31 -54.08 -6.76 1.57
N ARG A 32 -52.85 -6.90 1.06
CA ARG A 32 -51.69 -6.15 1.57
C ARG A 32 -51.77 -4.68 1.14
N PRO A 33 -51.21 -3.74 1.93
CA PRO A 33 -51.16 -2.33 1.55
C PRO A 33 -50.35 -2.16 0.26
N VAL A 34 -50.73 -1.18 -0.56
CA VAL A 34 -50.03 -0.86 -1.81
C VAL A 34 -48.59 -0.42 -1.48
N PRO A 35 -47.56 -1.08 -2.03
CA PRO A 35 -46.18 -0.73 -1.73
C PRO A 35 -45.78 0.59 -2.41
N PRO A 36 -44.67 1.21 -1.99
CA PRO A 36 -44.18 2.46 -2.58
C PRO A 36 -43.88 2.36 -4.09
N VAL A 37 -43.51 1.17 -4.57
CA VAL A 37 -43.26 0.89 -5.98
C VAL A 37 -43.99 -0.39 -6.39
N VAL A 38 -44.68 -0.36 -7.52
CA VAL A 38 -45.30 -1.52 -8.17
C VAL A 38 -44.77 -1.68 -9.60
N ALA A 39 -44.54 -2.91 -10.04
CA ALA A 39 -44.18 -3.21 -11.42
C ALA A 39 -45.37 -3.85 -12.14
N ILE A 40 -45.75 -3.34 -13.32
CA ILE A 40 -46.92 -3.81 -14.06
C ILE A 40 -46.51 -4.13 -15.49
N ILE A 41 -46.78 -5.35 -15.96
CA ILE A 41 -46.67 -5.70 -17.38
C ILE A 41 -48.06 -5.64 -17.98
N GLY A 42 -48.22 -4.89 -19.08
CA GLY A 42 -49.47 -4.66 -19.77
C GLY A 42 -50.49 -3.84 -18.96
N PRO A 43 -50.19 -2.59 -18.57
CA PRO A 43 -51.13 -1.75 -17.83
C PRO A 43 -52.42 -1.40 -18.62
N GLY A 44 -52.44 -1.63 -19.94
CA GLY A 44 -53.63 -1.45 -20.77
C GLY A 44 -54.00 0.03 -20.96
N ASP A 45 -55.30 0.32 -20.86
CA ASP A 45 -55.88 1.65 -21.12
C ASP A 45 -55.60 2.71 -20.04
N GLY A 46 -54.85 2.33 -19.01
CA GLY A 46 -54.39 3.18 -17.93
C GLY A 46 -55.32 3.27 -16.71
N ALA A 47 -56.40 2.47 -16.64
CA ALA A 47 -57.32 2.45 -15.50
C ALA A 47 -56.63 2.28 -14.14
N VAL A 48 -55.59 1.45 -14.10
CA VAL A 48 -54.79 1.20 -12.89
C VAL A 48 -54.09 2.47 -12.37
N PHE A 49 -53.65 3.36 -13.27
CA PHE A 49 -53.01 4.60 -12.87
C PHE A 49 -54.02 5.57 -12.25
N ASP A 50 -55.24 5.63 -12.79
CA ASP A 50 -56.31 6.45 -12.22
C ASP A 50 -56.72 5.93 -10.82
N ALA A 51 -56.78 4.60 -10.65
CA ALA A 51 -57.05 3.96 -9.36
C ALA A 51 -55.95 4.23 -8.32
N LEU A 52 -54.68 4.05 -8.70
CA LEU A 52 -53.55 4.39 -7.83
C LEU A 52 -53.53 5.87 -7.46
N GLN A 53 -53.90 6.76 -8.38
CA GLN A 53 -53.98 8.19 -8.09
C GLN A 53 -55.06 8.53 -7.05
N ALA A 54 -56.20 7.84 -7.10
CA ALA A 54 -57.33 8.09 -6.19
C ALA A 54 -57.07 7.52 -4.78
N HIS A 55 -56.46 6.33 -4.69
CA HIS A 55 -56.38 5.58 -3.44
C HIS A 55 -54.96 5.46 -2.85
N ALA A 56 -53.91 5.68 -3.65
CA ALA A 56 -52.51 5.56 -3.25
C ALA A 56 -51.60 6.58 -3.98
N PRO A 57 -51.81 7.90 -3.83
CA PRO A 57 -51.14 8.94 -4.61
C PRO A 57 -49.62 9.06 -4.36
N GLY A 58 -49.06 8.32 -3.40
CA GLY A 58 -47.61 8.23 -3.18
C GLY A 58 -46.92 7.12 -3.99
N THR A 59 -47.68 6.22 -4.61
CA THR A 59 -47.13 5.05 -5.31
C THR A 59 -46.45 5.46 -6.62
N ARG A 60 -45.31 4.81 -6.89
CA ARG A 60 -44.58 4.89 -8.15
C ARG A 60 -44.77 3.62 -8.96
N VAL A 61 -44.77 3.75 -10.28
CA VAL A 61 -45.10 2.63 -11.18
C VAL A 61 -44.00 2.42 -12.21
N LEU A 62 -43.50 1.18 -12.29
CA LEU A 62 -42.69 0.69 -13.40
C LEU A 62 -43.60 -0.12 -14.33
N ALA A 63 -44.04 0.50 -15.42
CA ALA A 63 -44.96 -0.10 -16.38
C ALA A 63 -44.21 -0.56 -17.63
N LEU A 64 -44.48 -1.80 -18.07
CA LEU A 64 -43.97 -2.35 -19.33
C LEU A 64 -45.14 -2.73 -20.24
N GLU A 65 -45.34 -2.01 -21.32
CA GLU A 65 -46.44 -2.24 -22.28
C GLU A 65 -45.95 -3.05 -23.49
N PRO A 66 -46.27 -4.36 -23.58
CA PRO A 66 -45.90 -5.21 -24.71
C PRO A 66 -46.65 -4.88 -26.01
N ASP A 67 -47.81 -4.22 -25.96
CA ASP A 67 -48.57 -3.82 -27.16
C ASP A 67 -48.28 -2.35 -27.53
N ALA A 68 -47.53 -2.16 -28.62
CA ALA A 68 -47.17 -0.84 -29.12
C ALA A 68 -48.39 0.04 -29.50
N ALA A 69 -49.52 -0.56 -29.89
CA ALA A 69 -50.74 0.20 -30.18
C ALA A 69 -51.40 0.71 -28.90
N ALA A 70 -51.50 -0.14 -27.87
CA ALA A 70 -51.99 0.26 -26.55
C ALA A 70 -51.11 1.35 -25.92
N ALA A 71 -49.78 1.22 -26.04
CA ALA A 71 -48.83 2.23 -25.57
C ALA A 71 -49.06 3.60 -26.21
N ARG A 72 -49.21 3.66 -27.54
CA ARG A 72 -49.49 4.91 -28.27
C ARG A 72 -50.81 5.54 -27.83
N ALA A 73 -51.84 4.74 -27.61
CA ALA A 73 -53.13 5.22 -27.13
C ALA A 73 -53.02 5.83 -25.72
N PHE A 74 -52.28 5.18 -24.80
CA PHE A 74 -52.10 5.68 -23.44
C PHE A 74 -51.28 6.98 -23.39
N VAL A 75 -50.15 7.04 -24.12
CA VAL A 75 -49.27 8.23 -24.18
C VAL A 75 -49.99 9.46 -24.75
N GLY A 76 -51.02 9.28 -25.59
CA GLY A 76 -51.87 10.36 -26.08
C GLY A 76 -52.88 10.92 -25.07
N GLY A 77 -53.12 10.21 -23.95
CA GLY A 77 -54.22 10.47 -23.01
C GLY A 77 -53.94 11.49 -21.91
N ALA A 78 -55.00 11.91 -21.20
CA ALA A 78 -54.91 12.86 -20.08
C ALA A 78 -54.18 12.27 -18.86
N THR A 79 -54.38 10.98 -18.56
CA THR A 79 -53.72 10.26 -17.46
C THR A 79 -52.19 10.28 -17.60
N TRP A 80 -51.67 10.04 -18.82
CA TRP A 80 -50.24 10.09 -19.09
C TRP A 80 -49.61 11.45 -18.76
N ARG A 81 -50.22 12.56 -19.22
CA ARG A 81 -49.68 13.91 -19.02
C ARG A 81 -49.50 14.23 -17.53
N ARG A 82 -50.47 13.83 -16.70
CA ARG A 82 -50.44 14.01 -15.25
C ARG A 82 -49.31 13.20 -14.60
N TRP A 83 -49.24 11.90 -14.91
CA TRP A 83 -48.22 11.03 -14.30
C TRP A 83 -46.79 11.36 -14.75
N ARG A 84 -46.61 11.90 -15.96
CA ARG A 84 -45.32 12.39 -16.46
C ARG A 84 -44.82 13.62 -15.70
N GLN A 85 -45.71 14.52 -15.26
CA GLN A 85 -45.34 15.72 -14.51
C GLN A 85 -44.92 15.41 -13.07
N ASP A 86 -45.48 14.36 -12.47
CA ASP A 86 -45.23 13.98 -11.08
C ASP A 86 -43.93 13.17 -10.87
N ASP A 87 -43.22 12.78 -11.94
CA ASP A 87 -42.01 11.93 -11.92
C ASP A 87 -42.16 10.59 -11.16
N ARG A 88 -43.39 10.05 -11.10
CA ARG A 88 -43.74 8.78 -10.42
C ARG A 88 -43.93 7.59 -11.37
N LEU A 89 -43.69 7.76 -12.66
CA LEU A 89 -43.91 6.74 -13.69
C LEU A 89 -42.66 6.53 -14.56
N ALA A 90 -42.23 5.28 -14.69
CA ALA A 90 -41.42 4.82 -15.82
C ALA A 90 -42.30 3.91 -16.68
N TYR A 91 -42.65 4.38 -17.87
CA TYR A 91 -43.49 3.65 -18.82
C TYR A 91 -42.64 3.24 -20.01
N LEU A 92 -42.40 1.95 -20.15
CA LEU A 92 -41.53 1.35 -21.16
C LEU A 92 -42.39 0.55 -22.12
N SER A 93 -42.30 0.77 -23.42
CA SER A 93 -43.17 0.09 -24.40
C SER A 93 -42.38 -0.65 -25.47
N ALA A 94 -42.97 -1.70 -26.04
CA ALA A 94 -42.47 -2.34 -27.23
C ALA A 94 -42.34 -1.36 -28.42
N PRO A 95 -41.38 -1.57 -29.35
CA PRO A 95 -40.51 -2.75 -29.44
C PRO A 95 -39.20 -2.65 -28.63
N ASP A 96 -38.80 -1.47 -28.17
CA ASP A 96 -37.45 -1.19 -27.67
C ASP A 96 -37.35 -0.97 -26.15
N TYR A 97 -38.47 -0.70 -25.47
CA TYR A 97 -38.51 -0.40 -24.03
C TYR A 97 -37.54 0.71 -23.63
N ALA A 98 -37.40 1.74 -24.46
CA ALA A 98 -36.52 2.88 -24.23
C ALA A 98 -36.77 3.52 -22.83
N GLY A 99 -35.69 3.83 -22.11
CA GLY A 99 -35.74 4.36 -20.73
C GLY A 99 -35.63 3.31 -19.63
N ALA A 100 -35.44 2.02 -19.97
CA ALA A 100 -35.26 0.94 -19.01
C ALA A 100 -34.07 1.18 -18.06
N GLU A 101 -32.99 1.77 -18.58
CA GLU A 101 -31.77 2.17 -17.89
C GLU A 101 -31.97 3.30 -16.88
N GLU A 102 -33.10 4.01 -16.94
CA GLU A 102 -33.45 5.08 -15.98
C GLU A 102 -34.52 4.62 -14.98
N ALA A 103 -35.14 3.45 -15.19
CA ALA A 103 -36.21 2.92 -14.35
C ALA A 103 -35.80 2.75 -12.88
N TRP A 104 -34.49 2.63 -12.60
CA TRP A 104 -33.96 2.57 -11.23
C TRP A 104 -34.33 3.81 -10.40
N ARG A 105 -34.59 4.97 -11.03
CA ARG A 105 -34.97 6.22 -10.35
C ARG A 105 -36.25 6.10 -9.52
N LEU A 106 -37.14 5.18 -9.88
CA LEU A 106 -38.37 4.91 -9.14
C LEU A 106 -38.10 4.29 -7.75
N PHE A 107 -36.94 3.65 -7.56
CA PHE A 107 -36.58 2.91 -6.36
C PHE A 107 -35.78 3.81 -5.40
N THR A 108 -36.46 4.72 -4.70
CA THR A 108 -35.85 5.53 -3.63
C THR A 108 -35.99 4.85 -2.27
N GLY A 109 -34.91 4.66 -1.51
CA GLY A 109 -34.92 4.05 -0.17
C GLY A 109 -34.40 2.61 -0.15
N ALA A 110 -34.71 1.83 0.89
CA ALA A 110 -34.36 0.41 1.02
C ALA A 110 -35.42 -0.47 0.34
N PRO A 111 -35.23 -0.89 -0.92
CA PRO A 111 -36.32 -1.45 -1.71
C PRO A 111 -36.39 -2.96 -1.48
N GLN A 112 -37.57 -3.44 -1.10
CA GLN A 112 -37.94 -4.82 -1.40
C GLN A 112 -38.27 -4.92 -2.89
N PRO A 113 -38.05 -6.06 -3.55
CA PRO A 113 -38.49 -6.25 -4.93
C PRO A 113 -39.98 -5.93 -5.02
N PRO A 114 -40.40 -5.06 -5.95
CA PRO A 114 -41.80 -4.67 -6.05
C PRO A 114 -42.63 -5.88 -6.46
N PRO A 115 -43.91 -5.96 -6.08
CA PRO A 115 -44.80 -6.93 -6.68
C PRO A 115 -44.83 -6.71 -8.20
N VAL A 116 -44.71 -7.81 -8.94
CA VAL A 116 -44.84 -7.83 -10.40
C VAL A 116 -46.25 -8.27 -10.71
N LEU A 117 -47.03 -7.37 -11.30
CA LEU A 117 -48.43 -7.57 -11.63
C LEU A 117 -48.59 -7.72 -13.14
N LEU A 118 -49.44 -8.65 -13.56
CA LEU A 118 -49.85 -8.77 -14.96
C LEU A 118 -51.20 -8.10 -15.12
N GLY A 119 -51.33 -7.14 -16.04
CA GLY A 119 -52.54 -6.35 -16.17
C GLY A 119 -53.80 -7.19 -16.46
N PRO A 120 -54.99 -6.67 -16.14
CA PRO A 120 -56.24 -7.39 -16.29
C PRO A 120 -56.47 -7.85 -17.74
N GLY A 121 -56.64 -9.15 -17.95
CA GLY A 121 -56.93 -9.71 -19.28
C GLY A 121 -55.74 -9.82 -20.23
N LEU A 122 -54.51 -9.58 -19.76
CA LEU A 122 -53.29 -9.73 -20.55
C LEU A 122 -53.09 -11.19 -20.98
N GLN A 123 -52.93 -11.42 -22.29
CA GLN A 123 -52.61 -12.74 -22.85
C GLN A 123 -51.10 -12.98 -22.83
N LEU A 124 -50.66 -14.18 -22.45
CA LEU A 124 -49.24 -14.54 -22.40
C LEU A 124 -48.70 -14.78 -23.82
N THR A 125 -48.05 -13.77 -24.39
CA THR A 125 -47.42 -13.79 -25.72
C THR A 125 -45.89 -13.69 -25.64
N PRO A 126 -45.15 -13.96 -26.75
CA PRO A 126 -43.71 -13.70 -26.80
C PRO A 126 -43.33 -12.26 -26.44
N GLU A 127 -44.17 -11.27 -26.76
CA GLU A 127 -44.01 -9.85 -26.42
C GLU A 127 -44.08 -9.63 -24.91
N VAL A 128 -45.01 -10.30 -24.21
CA VAL A 128 -45.06 -10.30 -22.75
C VAL A 128 -43.79 -10.95 -22.17
N GLY A 129 -43.30 -12.03 -22.80
CA GLY A 129 -42.02 -12.65 -22.46
C GLY A 129 -40.83 -11.69 -22.56
N ARG A 130 -40.78 -10.87 -23.63
CA ARG A 130 -39.76 -9.82 -23.79
C ARG A 130 -39.87 -8.74 -22.72
N ALA A 131 -41.08 -8.24 -22.44
CA ALA A 131 -41.31 -7.31 -21.34
C ALA A 131 -40.83 -7.88 -20.00
N ALA A 132 -41.16 -9.14 -19.69
CA ALA A 132 -40.72 -9.79 -18.46
C ALA A 132 -39.19 -9.90 -18.36
N GLN A 133 -38.49 -10.16 -19.47
CA GLN A 133 -37.02 -10.18 -19.50
C GLN A 133 -36.42 -8.80 -19.25
N VAL A 134 -36.98 -7.74 -19.82
CA VAL A 134 -36.56 -6.35 -19.57
C VAL A 134 -36.78 -5.99 -18.10
N LEU A 135 -37.96 -6.28 -17.55
CA LEU A 135 -38.25 -6.06 -16.13
C LEU A 135 -37.27 -6.81 -15.22
N LYS A 136 -36.98 -8.09 -15.54
CA LYS A 136 -35.99 -8.88 -14.78
C LYS A 136 -34.61 -8.22 -14.79
N LYS A 137 -34.15 -7.73 -15.94
CA LYS A 137 -32.86 -7.01 -16.04
C LYS A 137 -32.85 -5.74 -15.18
N ILE A 138 -33.92 -4.95 -15.21
CA ILE A 138 -34.06 -3.74 -14.39
C ILE A 138 -33.98 -4.08 -12.90
N LEU A 139 -34.76 -5.07 -12.45
CA LEU A 139 -34.81 -5.46 -11.04
C LEU A 139 -33.48 -6.03 -10.53
N VAL A 140 -32.77 -6.82 -11.36
CA VAL A 140 -31.42 -7.30 -11.05
C VAL A 140 -30.43 -6.13 -10.92
N GLY A 141 -30.46 -5.18 -11.86
CA GLY A 141 -29.61 -3.98 -11.80
C GLY A 141 -29.89 -3.11 -10.56
N VAL A 142 -31.17 -2.93 -10.22
CA VAL A 142 -31.61 -2.23 -9.01
C VAL A 142 -31.09 -2.91 -7.75
N ALA A 143 -31.19 -4.24 -7.65
CA ALA A 143 -30.68 -5.00 -6.50
C ALA A 143 -29.15 -4.96 -6.40
N ALA A 144 -28.42 -5.08 -7.52
CA ALA A 144 -26.97 -4.99 -7.53
C ALA A 144 -26.46 -3.61 -7.09
N ASN A 145 -27.09 -2.54 -7.58
CA ASN A 145 -26.80 -1.16 -7.19
C ASN A 145 -27.04 -0.94 -5.70
N GLN A 146 -28.11 -1.50 -5.13
CA GLN A 146 -28.38 -1.42 -3.69
C GLN A 146 -27.32 -2.13 -2.84
N THR A 147 -26.88 -3.32 -3.24
CA THR A 147 -25.84 -4.07 -2.51
C THR A 147 -24.54 -3.26 -2.48
N ALA A 148 -24.15 -2.67 -3.62
CA ALA A 148 -23.01 -1.76 -3.68
C ALA A 148 -23.24 -0.52 -2.79
N ARG A 149 -24.43 0.11 -2.87
CA ARG A 149 -24.79 1.27 -2.03
C ARG A 149 -24.70 0.97 -0.54
N ARG A 150 -25.27 -0.14 -0.05
CA ARG A 150 -25.19 -0.52 1.38
C ARG A 150 -23.76 -0.75 1.83
N LYS A 151 -22.93 -1.37 0.98
CA LYS A 151 -21.51 -1.61 1.26
C LYS A 151 -20.71 -0.30 1.40
N PHE A 152 -21.05 0.73 0.62
CA PHE A 152 -20.30 1.99 0.57
C PHE A 152 -20.97 3.16 1.30
N ALA A 153 -22.23 3.04 1.75
CA ALA A 153 -22.98 4.08 2.45
C ALA A 153 -22.25 4.70 3.66
N PRO A 154 -21.61 3.92 4.56
CA PRO A 154 -20.81 4.50 5.64
C PRO A 154 -19.67 5.38 5.12
N ARG A 155 -19.02 4.97 4.03
CA ARG A 155 -17.92 5.71 3.39
C ARG A 155 -18.44 6.98 2.72
N TYR A 156 -19.58 6.91 2.02
CA TYR A 156 -20.20 8.10 1.42
C TYR A 156 -20.50 9.16 2.46
N LEU A 157 -21.08 8.75 3.59
CA LEU A 157 -21.37 9.63 4.71
C LEU A 157 -20.10 10.29 5.26
N VAL A 158 -19.11 9.49 5.66
CA VAL A 158 -17.87 9.97 6.27
C VAL A 158 -17.07 10.87 5.31
N ASN A 159 -16.90 10.48 4.05
CA ASN A 159 -16.13 11.27 3.08
C ASN A 159 -16.82 12.61 2.78
N SER A 160 -18.14 12.61 2.58
CA SER A 160 -18.89 13.85 2.34
C SER A 160 -18.77 14.83 3.51
N LEU A 161 -18.83 14.32 4.75
CA LEU A 161 -18.61 15.13 5.95
C LEU A 161 -17.18 15.69 6.00
N ARG A 162 -16.16 14.86 5.73
CA ARG A 162 -14.75 15.31 5.69
C ARG A 162 -14.47 16.33 4.58
N ASN A 163 -15.16 16.21 3.45
CA ASN A 163 -15.02 17.14 2.33
C ASN A 163 -15.83 18.42 2.52
N LEU A 164 -16.72 18.51 3.51
CA LEU A 164 -17.59 19.67 3.74
C LEU A 164 -16.82 21.02 3.72
N PRO A 165 -15.65 21.18 4.37
CA PRO A 165 -14.89 22.42 4.27
C PRO A 165 -14.42 22.74 2.84
N ALA A 166 -13.99 21.72 2.10
CA ALA A 166 -13.52 21.85 0.72
C ALA A 166 -14.68 22.12 -0.25
N ILE A 167 -15.86 21.53 0.00
CA ILE A 167 -17.10 21.82 -0.72
C ILE A 167 -17.45 23.31 -0.57
N VAL A 168 -17.49 23.80 0.66
CA VAL A 168 -17.81 25.22 0.96
C VAL A 168 -16.77 26.18 0.39
N ALA A 169 -15.49 25.79 0.39
CA ALA A 169 -14.42 26.61 -0.18
C ALA A 169 -14.36 26.58 -1.72
N GLY A 170 -14.87 25.50 -2.33
CA GLY A 170 -14.88 25.26 -3.77
C GLY A 170 -16.03 25.95 -4.50
N SER A 171 -16.29 25.48 -5.71
CA SER A 171 -17.36 25.97 -6.58
C SER A 171 -18.45 24.94 -6.80
N ASP A 172 -19.66 25.41 -7.06
CA ASP A 172 -20.75 24.54 -7.51
C ASP A 172 -20.57 24.15 -8.97
N ILE A 173 -20.77 22.86 -9.29
CA ILE A 173 -20.74 22.36 -10.68
C ILE A 173 -21.68 23.13 -11.63
N ARG A 174 -22.80 23.67 -11.13
CA ARG A 174 -23.76 24.47 -11.91
C ARG A 174 -23.12 25.71 -12.54
N HIS A 175 -22.00 26.20 -12.01
CA HIS A 175 -21.28 27.31 -12.63
C HIS A 175 -20.55 26.95 -13.93
N LEU A 176 -20.41 25.65 -14.25
CA LEU A 176 -19.96 25.21 -15.56
C LEU A 176 -21.09 25.17 -16.59
N GLN A 177 -22.35 25.39 -16.20
CA GLN A 177 -23.47 25.31 -17.13
C GLN A 177 -23.29 26.27 -18.31
N ASP A 178 -23.28 25.72 -19.52
CA ASP A 178 -23.07 26.43 -20.79
C ASP A 178 -21.74 27.22 -20.89
N ALA A 179 -20.77 26.96 -19.99
CA ALA A 179 -19.50 27.69 -19.95
C ALA A 179 -18.65 27.51 -21.21
N CYS A 180 -18.85 26.42 -21.96
CA CYS A 180 -18.15 26.08 -23.20
C CYS A 180 -19.16 25.86 -24.34
N ARG A 181 -20.25 26.64 -24.37
CA ARG A 181 -21.32 26.49 -25.37
C ARG A 181 -20.76 26.57 -26.80
N GLY A 182 -21.00 25.51 -27.58
CA GLY A 182 -20.56 25.42 -28.98
C GLY A 182 -19.06 25.22 -29.19
N VAL A 183 -18.29 25.01 -28.11
CA VAL A 183 -16.89 24.59 -28.17
C VAL A 183 -16.85 23.05 -28.28
N PRO A 184 -16.03 22.47 -29.17
CA PRO A 184 -15.84 21.02 -29.19
C PRO A 184 -15.21 20.54 -27.89
N ALA A 185 -15.73 19.45 -27.33
CA ALA A 185 -15.13 18.80 -26.17
C ALA A 185 -14.48 17.47 -26.55
N VAL A 186 -13.45 17.09 -25.79
CA VAL A 186 -12.90 15.72 -25.83
C VAL A 186 -13.01 15.10 -24.45
N VAL A 187 -13.83 14.07 -24.33
CA VAL A 187 -13.95 13.24 -23.13
C VAL A 187 -12.93 12.10 -23.24
N VAL A 188 -11.99 12.08 -22.29
CA VAL A 188 -10.85 11.15 -22.32
C VAL A 188 -11.00 10.08 -21.24
N ALA A 189 -11.23 8.83 -21.67
CA ALA A 189 -11.20 7.65 -20.81
C ALA A 189 -9.85 6.92 -20.89
N ALA A 190 -9.62 5.97 -19.98
CA ALA A 190 -8.33 5.30 -19.80
C ALA A 190 -8.23 3.91 -20.45
N GLY A 191 -9.08 3.61 -21.42
CA GLY A 191 -9.02 2.36 -22.16
C GLY A 191 -7.77 2.27 -23.05
N PRO A 192 -7.32 1.06 -23.44
CA PRO A 192 -6.06 0.85 -24.16
C PRO A 192 -5.89 1.69 -25.44
N SER A 193 -6.98 2.04 -26.12
CA SER A 193 -6.93 2.88 -27.33
C SER A 193 -6.44 4.31 -27.09
N LEU A 194 -6.40 4.78 -25.84
CA LEU A 194 -5.89 6.11 -25.49
C LEU A 194 -4.42 6.30 -25.92
N ASP A 195 -3.59 5.26 -25.85
CA ASP A 195 -2.17 5.33 -26.24
C ASP A 195 -2.00 5.87 -27.66
N ALA A 196 -2.79 5.32 -28.60
CA ALA A 196 -2.76 5.73 -30.01
C ALA A 196 -3.37 7.12 -30.25
N ALA A 197 -4.27 7.58 -29.39
CA ALA A 197 -4.82 8.93 -29.46
C ALA A 197 -3.78 9.96 -28.98
N LEU A 198 -3.11 9.71 -27.85
CA LEU A 198 -2.08 10.61 -27.31
C LEU A 198 -0.86 10.72 -28.23
N ALA A 199 -0.45 9.62 -28.85
CA ALA A 199 0.66 9.62 -29.81
C ALA A 199 0.39 10.48 -31.05
N ARG A 200 -0.87 10.56 -31.50
CA ARG A 200 -1.27 11.31 -32.71
C ARG A 200 -1.69 12.75 -32.42
N HIS A 201 -2.16 13.03 -31.21
CA HIS A 201 -2.75 14.32 -30.85
C HIS A 201 -2.15 14.90 -29.55
N PRO A 202 -0.84 15.23 -29.53
CA PRO A 202 -0.20 15.85 -28.35
C PRO A 202 -0.71 17.28 -28.08
N ASP A 203 -1.44 17.88 -29.03
CA ASP A 203 -2.02 19.22 -29.01
C ASP A 203 -3.53 19.23 -28.68
N LEU A 204 -4.09 18.10 -28.22
CA LEU A 204 -5.54 17.93 -28.00
C LEU A 204 -6.17 19.04 -27.16
N HIS A 205 -5.46 19.51 -26.14
CA HIS A 205 -5.89 20.58 -25.23
C HIS A 205 -5.96 21.96 -25.89
N GLU A 206 -5.30 22.18 -27.03
CA GLU A 206 -5.38 23.43 -27.79
C GLU A 206 -6.55 23.43 -28.81
N ARG A 207 -7.11 22.25 -29.11
CA ARG A 207 -8.14 22.05 -30.15
C ARG A 207 -9.54 21.83 -29.58
N ALA A 208 -9.66 21.55 -28.29
CA ALA A 208 -10.94 21.24 -27.66
C ALA A 208 -10.93 21.44 -26.14
N PHE A 209 -12.13 21.54 -25.57
CA PHE A 209 -12.35 21.45 -24.14
C PHE A 209 -12.16 20.00 -23.65
N VAL A 210 -10.95 19.70 -23.16
CA VAL A 210 -10.59 18.36 -22.67
C VAL A 210 -11.10 18.10 -21.25
N VAL A 211 -11.91 17.05 -21.10
CA VAL A 211 -12.44 16.52 -19.83
C VAL A 211 -11.90 15.11 -19.62
N ALA A 212 -10.98 14.96 -18.65
CA ALA A 212 -10.31 13.69 -18.36
C ALA A 212 -11.01 12.92 -17.23
N CYS A 213 -11.20 11.62 -17.43
CA CYS A 213 -11.43 10.70 -16.31
C CYS A 213 -10.21 10.67 -15.39
N ASP A 214 -10.42 10.48 -14.08
CA ASP A 214 -9.34 10.37 -13.07
C ASP A 214 -8.17 9.47 -13.51
N THR A 215 -8.50 8.28 -14.01
CA THR A 215 -7.58 7.25 -14.48
C THR A 215 -6.79 7.67 -15.72
N ALA A 216 -7.35 8.56 -16.55
CA ALA A 216 -6.75 9.06 -17.78
C ALA A 216 -5.87 10.31 -17.57
N LEU A 217 -6.05 11.02 -16.44
CA LEU A 217 -5.34 12.26 -16.17
C LEU A 217 -3.82 12.08 -16.18
N ARG A 218 -3.30 11.05 -15.51
CA ARG A 218 -1.85 10.82 -15.45
C ARG A 218 -1.27 10.49 -16.84
N PRO A 219 -1.83 9.56 -17.65
CA PRO A 219 -1.41 9.36 -19.03
C PRO A 219 -1.36 10.65 -19.86
N LEU A 220 -2.41 11.48 -19.78
CA LEU A 220 -2.48 12.78 -20.48
C LEU A 220 -1.31 13.69 -20.07
N LEU A 221 -1.10 13.88 -18.77
CA LEU A 221 -0.04 14.75 -18.25
C LEU A 221 1.36 14.25 -18.63
N LEU A 222 1.58 12.93 -18.65
CA LEU A 222 2.85 12.34 -19.10
C LEU A 222 3.11 12.56 -20.59
N ALA A 223 2.04 12.59 -21.41
CA ALA A 223 2.11 12.96 -22.82
C ALA A 223 2.25 14.48 -23.04
N GLY A 224 2.27 15.29 -21.97
CA GLY A 224 2.31 16.75 -22.06
C GLY A 224 0.97 17.40 -22.41
N VAL A 225 -0.13 16.66 -22.31
CA VAL A 225 -1.49 17.17 -22.51
C VAL A 225 -2.07 17.51 -21.15
N GLU A 226 -2.18 18.80 -20.82
CA GLU A 226 -2.83 19.25 -19.59
C GLU A 226 -4.33 19.48 -19.85
N PRO A 227 -5.23 18.63 -19.32
CA PRO A 227 -6.66 18.79 -19.58
C PRO A 227 -7.23 19.98 -18.80
N HIS A 228 -8.36 20.52 -19.27
CA HIS A 228 -9.04 21.63 -18.59
C HIS A 228 -9.73 21.14 -17.33
N LEU A 229 -10.40 19.99 -17.40
CA LEU A 229 -11.05 19.33 -16.28
C LEU A 229 -10.54 17.91 -16.08
N ALA A 230 -10.43 17.51 -14.82
CA ALA A 230 -10.36 16.11 -14.40
C ALA A 230 -11.62 15.78 -13.59
N VAL A 231 -12.17 14.57 -13.73
CA VAL A 231 -13.39 14.15 -13.02
C VAL A 231 -13.05 13.00 -12.09
N GLY A 232 -13.46 13.10 -10.82
CA GLY A 232 -13.29 12.05 -9.81
C GLY A 232 -14.62 11.73 -9.12
N VAL A 233 -14.98 10.44 -9.06
CA VAL A 233 -16.29 10.01 -8.53
C VAL A 233 -16.22 8.92 -7.46
N ASP A 234 -15.21 8.04 -7.50
CA ASP A 234 -15.17 6.88 -6.60
C ASP A 234 -14.67 7.29 -5.20
N PRO A 235 -15.40 6.94 -4.12
CA PRO A 235 -15.03 7.31 -2.75
C PRO A 235 -13.83 6.53 -2.19
N GLY A 236 -13.32 5.54 -2.90
CA GLY A 236 -12.30 4.62 -2.45
C GLY A 236 -10.87 5.18 -2.50
N GLU A 237 -10.13 4.95 -1.42
CA GLU A 237 -8.71 5.34 -1.29
C GLU A 237 -7.83 4.79 -2.42
N LEU A 238 -8.10 3.58 -2.93
CA LEU A 238 -7.36 3.04 -4.07
C LEU A 238 -7.56 3.86 -5.33
N ASN A 239 -8.79 4.32 -5.59
CA ASN A 239 -9.09 5.16 -6.74
C ASN A 239 -8.52 6.58 -6.56
N ALA A 240 -8.47 7.08 -5.32
CA ALA A 240 -7.86 8.36 -4.97
C ALA A 240 -6.41 8.49 -5.46
N ARG A 241 -5.68 7.35 -5.56
CA ARG A 241 -4.31 7.29 -6.07
C ARG A 241 -4.17 7.85 -7.48
N HIS A 242 -5.20 7.74 -8.32
CA HIS A 242 -5.20 8.32 -9.66
C HIS A 242 -5.03 9.84 -9.64
N LEU A 243 -5.38 10.51 -8.53
CA LEU A 243 -5.38 11.96 -8.39
C LEU A 243 -4.39 12.50 -7.34
N SER A 244 -3.73 11.64 -6.54
CA SER A 244 -2.86 12.06 -5.45
C SER A 244 -1.36 12.17 -5.80
N SER A 245 -0.90 11.55 -6.89
CA SER A 245 0.52 11.53 -7.32
C SER A 245 0.70 12.00 -8.78
N LEU A 246 0.11 13.16 -9.09
CA LEU A 246 0.07 13.71 -10.44
C LEU A 246 1.29 14.56 -10.79
N PRO A 247 1.71 14.60 -12.08
CA PRO A 247 2.48 15.72 -12.63
C PRO A 247 1.83 17.07 -12.33
N HIS A 248 2.67 18.10 -12.21
CA HIS A 248 2.21 19.45 -11.93
C HIS A 248 1.25 19.94 -13.04
N CYS A 249 -0.02 20.18 -12.66
CA CYS A 249 -1.14 20.53 -13.52
C CYS A 249 -1.89 21.78 -12.99
N PRO A 250 -1.28 22.98 -13.07
CA PRO A 250 -1.79 24.22 -12.46
C PRO A 250 -3.03 24.80 -13.16
N GLN A 251 -3.35 24.37 -14.38
CA GLN A 251 -4.51 24.78 -15.17
C GLN A 251 -5.67 23.79 -15.10
N THR A 252 -5.43 22.52 -14.75
CA THR A 252 -6.51 21.52 -14.61
C THR A 252 -7.37 21.73 -13.36
N TRP A 253 -8.68 21.88 -13.52
CA TRP A 253 -9.63 21.90 -12.41
C TRP A 253 -10.23 20.52 -12.14
N LEU A 254 -10.52 20.21 -10.88
CA LEU A 254 -11.19 18.97 -10.50
C LEU A 254 -12.72 19.16 -10.49
N VAL A 255 -13.46 18.24 -11.09
CA VAL A 255 -14.89 18.04 -10.86
C VAL A 255 -15.05 16.82 -9.96
N ALA A 256 -15.40 17.05 -8.70
CA ALA A 256 -15.41 16.04 -7.66
C ALA A 256 -16.83 15.71 -7.21
N GLU A 257 -17.14 14.42 -7.14
CA GLU A 257 -18.26 13.93 -6.36
C GLU A 257 -17.99 14.18 -4.87
N SER A 258 -19.01 14.60 -4.13
CA SER A 258 -18.89 15.02 -2.74
C SER A 258 -18.28 14.01 -1.76
N ALA A 259 -18.43 12.72 -2.03
CA ALA A 259 -17.88 11.63 -1.26
C ALA A 259 -16.54 11.11 -1.81
N LEU A 260 -15.93 11.78 -2.80
CA LEU A 260 -14.58 11.47 -3.27
C LEU A 260 -13.61 11.38 -2.08
N ASP A 261 -12.66 10.46 -2.12
CA ASP A 261 -11.66 10.40 -1.07
C ASP A 261 -10.90 11.73 -0.98
N ARG A 262 -10.81 12.31 0.23
CA ARG A 262 -10.23 13.66 0.42
C ARG A 262 -8.81 13.78 -0.13
N THR A 263 -8.02 12.70 -0.14
CA THR A 263 -6.62 12.72 -0.62
C THR A 263 -6.51 13.00 -2.12
N ALA A 264 -7.57 12.73 -2.89
CA ALA A 264 -7.66 13.00 -4.31
C ALA A 264 -7.78 14.50 -4.65
N THR A 265 -8.15 15.33 -3.67
CA THR A 265 -8.39 16.77 -3.89
C THR A 265 -7.14 17.62 -3.71
N ALA A 266 -6.07 17.06 -3.15
CA ALA A 266 -4.89 17.81 -2.73
C ALA A 266 -4.16 18.53 -3.88
N ALA A 267 -4.06 17.89 -5.06
CA ALA A 267 -3.44 18.50 -6.24
C ALA A 267 -4.25 19.69 -6.80
N PHE A 268 -5.51 19.82 -6.39
CA PHE A 268 -6.49 20.78 -6.91
C PHE A 268 -6.96 21.75 -5.83
N ASP A 269 -6.16 22.01 -4.81
CA ASP A 269 -6.55 22.93 -3.73
C ASP A 269 -7.02 24.30 -4.29
N GLY A 270 -8.22 24.70 -3.91
CA GLY A 270 -8.89 25.90 -4.43
C GLY A 270 -9.37 25.83 -5.89
N ARG A 271 -9.22 24.68 -6.57
CA ARG A 271 -9.53 24.45 -8.00
C ARG A 271 -10.51 23.28 -8.20
N THR A 272 -11.58 23.25 -7.41
CA THR A 272 -12.57 22.16 -7.44
C THR A 272 -14.00 22.66 -7.64
N PHE A 273 -14.70 22.05 -8.58
CA PHE A 273 -16.15 22.08 -8.72
C PHE A 273 -16.75 20.83 -8.07
N TRP A 274 -17.73 21.02 -7.21
CA TRP A 274 -18.37 19.94 -6.47
C TRP A 274 -19.74 19.62 -7.04
N PHE A 275 -20.08 18.34 -7.02
CA PHE A 275 -21.41 17.83 -7.34
C PHE A 275 -21.75 16.64 -6.44
N HIS A 276 -23.01 16.22 -6.49
CA HIS A 276 -23.41 14.95 -5.91
C HIS A 276 -24.23 14.13 -6.89
N VAL A 277 -24.16 12.80 -6.77
CA VAL A 277 -24.91 11.89 -7.67
C VAL A 277 -26.35 11.67 -7.17
N SER A 278 -26.56 11.76 -5.85
CA SER A 278 -27.83 11.42 -5.23
C SER A 278 -28.09 12.25 -3.97
N ASN A 279 -29.36 12.41 -3.60
CA ASN A 279 -29.76 13.14 -2.40
C ASN A 279 -29.85 12.24 -1.15
N HIS A 280 -28.93 11.28 -1.02
CA HIS A 280 -28.84 10.45 0.18
C HIS A 280 -28.00 11.14 1.26
N GLU A 281 -28.01 10.64 2.49
CA GLU A 281 -27.23 11.23 3.58
C GLU A 281 -25.73 11.38 3.20
N PRO A 282 -25.09 12.52 3.54
CA PRO A 282 -25.61 13.60 4.39
C PRO A 282 -26.31 14.74 3.64
N TRP A 283 -26.65 14.61 2.35
CA TRP A 283 -27.19 15.72 1.55
C TRP A 283 -28.49 16.33 2.06
N PRO A 284 -29.51 15.56 2.49
CA PRO A 284 -30.70 16.17 3.06
C PRO A 284 -30.38 17.00 4.31
N TRP A 285 -29.41 16.57 5.13
CA TRP A 285 -28.91 17.37 6.26
C TRP A 285 -28.09 18.59 5.82
N PHE A 286 -27.24 18.49 4.79
CA PHE A 286 -26.56 19.66 4.20
C PHE A 286 -27.56 20.71 3.71
N ASN A 287 -28.63 20.28 3.04
CA ASN A 287 -29.69 21.16 2.56
C ASN A 287 -30.43 21.85 3.72
N GLU A 288 -30.76 21.11 4.78
CA GLU A 288 -31.32 21.67 6.03
C GLU A 288 -30.37 22.71 6.67
N ALA A 289 -29.06 22.48 6.58
CA ALA A 289 -28.03 23.40 7.06
C ALA A 289 -27.72 24.57 6.09
N GLY A 290 -28.44 24.66 4.96
CA GLY A 290 -28.34 25.75 3.98
C GLY A 290 -27.21 25.61 2.96
N LEU A 291 -26.66 24.40 2.78
CA LEU A 291 -25.71 24.08 1.72
C LEU A 291 -26.41 23.27 0.62
N ASP A 292 -26.42 23.82 -0.59
CA ASP A 292 -26.94 23.18 -1.80
C ASP A 292 -25.86 23.16 -2.89
N VAL A 293 -25.75 22.04 -3.59
CA VAL A 293 -24.75 21.79 -4.65
C VAL A 293 -25.43 21.09 -5.82
N GLY A 294 -25.02 21.37 -7.06
CA GLY A 294 -25.58 20.73 -8.24
C GLY A 294 -25.51 19.20 -8.23
N ARG A 295 -26.56 18.57 -8.77
CA ARG A 295 -26.63 17.12 -9.00
C ARG A 295 -26.23 16.78 -10.44
N LEU A 296 -25.43 15.73 -10.62
CA LEU A 296 -25.18 15.13 -11.94
C LEU A 296 -25.76 13.72 -12.01
N ASP A 297 -26.40 13.39 -13.14
CA ASP A 297 -26.89 12.05 -13.41
C ASP A 297 -25.74 11.16 -13.89
N VAL A 298 -25.14 10.40 -12.97
CA VAL A 298 -23.96 9.56 -13.23
C VAL A 298 -24.29 8.09 -12.97
N TRP A 299 -23.72 7.18 -13.76
CA TRP A 299 -23.92 5.74 -13.58
C TRP A 299 -22.61 4.96 -13.47
N GLY A 300 -22.16 4.74 -12.22
CA GLY A 300 -21.17 3.72 -11.84
C GLY A 300 -19.74 3.86 -12.41
N SER A 301 -19.50 4.79 -13.33
CA SER A 301 -18.20 5.03 -13.95
C SER A 301 -17.93 6.52 -14.09
N VAL A 302 -16.67 6.91 -13.85
CA VAL A 302 -16.17 8.27 -14.07
C VAL A 302 -16.38 8.75 -15.52
N LEU A 303 -16.36 7.85 -16.51
CA LEU A 303 -16.62 8.19 -17.92
C LEU A 303 -18.03 8.76 -18.12
N THR A 304 -19.03 8.19 -17.42
CA THR A 304 -20.40 8.69 -17.49
C THR A 304 -20.53 10.09 -16.90
N ALA A 305 -19.76 10.39 -15.84
CA ALA A 305 -19.69 11.74 -15.27
C ALA A 305 -18.96 12.72 -16.19
N ALA A 306 -17.82 12.33 -16.77
CA ALA A 306 -17.06 13.18 -17.68
C ALA A 306 -17.88 13.57 -18.92
N PHE A 307 -18.67 12.64 -19.46
CA PHE A 307 -19.62 12.95 -20.53
C PHE A 307 -20.71 13.94 -20.09
N GLN A 308 -21.28 13.76 -18.90
CA GLN A 308 -22.28 14.69 -18.35
C GLN A 308 -21.72 16.09 -18.09
N VAL A 309 -20.46 16.18 -17.66
CA VAL A 309 -19.78 17.47 -17.50
C VAL A 309 -19.63 18.17 -18.84
N ALA A 310 -19.25 17.46 -19.91
CA ALA A 310 -19.18 18.02 -21.26
C ALA A 310 -20.56 18.50 -21.76
N LEU A 311 -21.62 17.73 -21.51
CA LEU A 311 -23.00 18.11 -21.81
C LEU A 311 -23.44 19.36 -21.03
N LEU A 312 -23.19 19.39 -19.72
CA LEU A 312 -23.51 20.52 -18.86
C LEU A 312 -22.80 21.79 -19.32
N ALA A 313 -21.53 21.67 -19.72
CA ALA A 313 -20.74 22.77 -20.25
C ALA A 313 -21.26 23.31 -21.60
N GLY A 314 -22.23 22.65 -22.22
CA GLY A 314 -22.86 23.09 -23.48
C GLY A 314 -22.03 22.76 -24.72
N CYS A 315 -21.03 21.87 -24.58
CA CYS A 315 -20.11 21.54 -25.66
C CYS A 315 -20.81 20.87 -26.83
N ASP A 316 -20.38 21.21 -28.05
CA ASP A 316 -20.92 20.65 -29.29
C ASP A 316 -19.91 20.90 -30.43
N PRO A 317 -19.37 19.87 -31.09
CA PRO A 317 -19.58 18.43 -30.87
C PRO A 317 -18.84 17.88 -29.63
N ILE A 318 -19.17 16.66 -29.20
CA ILE A 318 -18.45 15.92 -28.15
C ILE A 318 -17.72 14.73 -28.76
N VAL A 319 -16.40 14.69 -28.63
CA VAL A 319 -15.55 13.59 -29.08
C VAL A 319 -15.18 12.73 -27.87
N ILE A 320 -15.24 11.41 -28.01
CA ILE A 320 -14.87 10.45 -26.95
C ILE A 320 -13.66 9.64 -27.41
N VAL A 321 -12.60 9.60 -26.59
CA VAL A 321 -11.38 8.81 -26.84
C VAL A 321 -11.03 7.93 -25.65
N GLY A 322 -10.37 6.79 -25.89
CA GLY A 322 -9.99 5.86 -24.83
C GLY A 322 -11.19 5.16 -24.17
N ALA A 323 -12.38 5.20 -24.78
CA ALA A 323 -13.60 4.61 -24.25
C ALA A 323 -13.83 3.20 -24.82
N ASP A 324 -12.81 2.35 -24.69
CA ASP A 324 -12.85 0.98 -25.18
C ASP A 324 -14.01 0.18 -24.56
N LEU A 325 -14.21 0.35 -23.24
CA LEU A 325 -15.20 -0.43 -22.45
C LEU A 325 -15.04 -1.95 -22.62
N ALA A 326 -13.81 -2.38 -22.95
CA ALA A 326 -13.39 -3.74 -23.15
C ALA A 326 -11.89 -3.86 -22.86
N PHE A 327 -11.41 -5.09 -22.76
CA PHE A 327 -9.99 -5.38 -22.63
C PHE A 327 -9.34 -5.47 -24.02
N THR A 328 -9.36 -4.35 -24.74
CA THR A 328 -8.75 -4.21 -26.08
C THR A 328 -7.30 -4.68 -26.03
N ASP A 329 -6.93 -5.55 -26.98
CA ASP A 329 -5.61 -6.19 -27.05
C ASP A 329 -5.17 -6.90 -25.76
N GLY A 330 -6.13 -7.39 -24.96
CA GLY A 330 -5.85 -8.06 -23.69
C GLY A 330 -5.39 -7.13 -22.57
N ARG A 331 -5.55 -5.81 -22.72
CA ARG A 331 -5.08 -4.81 -21.75
C ARG A 331 -6.21 -4.24 -20.90
N PRO A 332 -6.01 -4.08 -19.57
CA PRO A 332 -7.01 -3.49 -18.69
C PRO A 332 -7.16 -1.97 -18.86
N TYR A 333 -6.07 -1.26 -19.12
CA TYR A 333 -6.03 0.20 -19.30
C TYR A 333 -4.92 0.62 -20.28
N ALA A 334 -4.92 1.89 -20.65
CA ALA A 334 -3.81 2.59 -21.29
C ALA A 334 -2.53 2.59 -20.44
N ARG A 335 -1.39 2.89 -21.07
CA ARG A 335 -0.10 3.00 -20.39
C ARG A 335 -0.03 4.30 -19.59
N GLY A 336 0.87 4.33 -18.61
CA GLY A 336 1.10 5.52 -17.77
C GLY A 336 0.05 5.76 -16.67
N THR A 337 -0.95 4.89 -16.53
CA THR A 337 -1.88 4.90 -15.39
C THR A 337 -1.14 4.58 -14.08
N THR A 338 -1.77 4.80 -12.93
CA THR A 338 -1.15 4.44 -11.63
C THR A 338 -1.11 2.92 -11.41
N CYS A 339 -1.93 2.15 -12.13
CA CYS A 339 -1.92 0.69 -12.08
C CYS A 339 -0.61 0.08 -12.58
N GLU A 340 0.11 0.80 -13.46
CA GLU A 340 1.44 0.40 -13.96
C GLU A 340 2.43 0.11 -12.84
N LEU A 341 2.31 0.81 -11.70
CA LEU A 341 3.17 0.57 -10.54
C LEU A 341 2.93 -0.80 -9.92
N ASP A 342 1.66 -1.15 -9.75
CA ASP A 342 1.28 -2.42 -9.15
C ASP A 342 1.60 -3.57 -10.11
N TRP A 343 1.39 -3.39 -11.42
CA TRP A 343 1.77 -4.39 -12.41
C TRP A 343 3.28 -4.55 -12.56
N SER A 344 4.04 -3.46 -12.52
CA SER A 344 5.51 -3.51 -12.59
C SER A 344 6.09 -4.25 -11.37
N ARG A 345 5.52 -4.06 -10.17
CA ARG A 345 5.89 -4.84 -8.98
C ARG A 345 5.57 -6.33 -9.12
N GLN A 346 4.42 -6.66 -9.71
CA GLN A 346 4.04 -8.06 -9.97
C GLN A 346 4.88 -8.70 -11.10
N ALA A 347 5.25 -7.94 -12.12
CA ALA A 347 6.14 -8.38 -13.20
C ALA A 347 7.57 -8.58 -12.68
N ALA A 348 8.03 -7.71 -11.77
CA ALA A 348 9.19 -7.93 -10.92
C ALA A 348 8.98 -9.09 -9.91
N GLY A 349 7.87 -9.82 -10.01
CA GLY A 349 7.55 -11.12 -9.42
C GLY A 349 7.89 -12.32 -10.32
N GLY A 350 8.30 -12.09 -11.57
CA GLY A 350 8.71 -13.12 -12.55
C GLY A 350 7.63 -13.49 -13.57
N ALA A 351 6.55 -12.73 -13.62
CA ALA A 351 5.50 -12.84 -14.63
C ALA A 351 5.76 -11.82 -15.75
N THR A 352 5.35 -12.12 -16.98
CA THR A 352 5.29 -11.08 -18.01
C THR A 352 4.19 -10.08 -17.68
N LEU A 353 4.27 -8.86 -18.22
CA LEU A 353 3.20 -7.87 -18.04
C LEU A 353 1.87 -8.37 -18.62
N GLU A 354 1.92 -9.11 -19.72
CA GLU A 354 0.77 -9.78 -20.32
C GLU A 354 0.15 -10.83 -19.37
N ASP A 355 0.98 -11.63 -18.68
CA ASP A 355 0.49 -12.59 -17.69
C ASP A 355 -0.19 -11.89 -16.50
N VAL A 356 0.36 -10.77 -16.04
CA VAL A 356 -0.24 -9.95 -14.98
C VAL A 356 -1.62 -9.46 -15.44
N TRP A 357 -1.71 -8.87 -16.62
CA TRP A 357 -2.99 -8.41 -17.18
C TRP A 357 -3.99 -9.56 -17.37
N ARG A 358 -3.54 -10.70 -17.89
CA ARG A 358 -4.38 -11.89 -18.09
C ARG A 358 -4.94 -12.40 -16.76
N ARG A 359 -4.15 -12.39 -15.67
CA ARG A 359 -4.60 -12.74 -14.32
C ARG A 359 -5.60 -11.73 -13.76
N GLU A 360 -5.32 -10.44 -13.89
CA GLU A 360 -6.21 -9.36 -13.45
C GLU A 360 -7.57 -9.40 -14.16
N ILE A 361 -7.56 -9.68 -15.47
CA ILE A 361 -8.77 -9.87 -16.27
C ILE A 361 -9.48 -11.17 -15.87
N GLY A 362 -8.75 -12.27 -15.76
CA GLY A 362 -9.29 -13.58 -15.40
C GLY A 362 -9.91 -13.65 -13.99
N ALA A 363 -9.52 -12.74 -13.09
CA ALA A 363 -10.13 -12.60 -11.76
C ALA A 363 -11.53 -11.97 -11.80
N ARG A 364 -11.99 -11.47 -12.95
CA ARG A 364 -13.28 -10.78 -13.13
C ARG A 364 -14.26 -11.68 -13.88
N THR A 365 -15.55 -11.50 -13.60
CA THR A 365 -16.60 -12.06 -14.45
C THR A 365 -16.53 -11.40 -15.82
N CYS A 366 -16.09 -12.17 -16.81
CA CYS A 366 -15.92 -11.70 -18.18
C CYS A 366 -17.02 -12.27 -19.10
N VAL A 367 -17.32 -11.52 -20.14
CA VAL A 367 -18.20 -11.92 -21.24
C VAL A 367 -17.56 -11.48 -22.56
N THR A 368 -17.84 -12.22 -23.63
CA THR A 368 -17.35 -11.91 -24.97
C THR A 368 -18.44 -11.24 -25.78
N VAL A 369 -18.10 -10.16 -26.47
CA VAL A 369 -19.00 -9.42 -27.36
C VAL A 369 -18.24 -8.96 -28.61
N PRO A 370 -18.90 -8.72 -29.75
CA PRO A 370 -18.25 -8.12 -30.91
C PRO A 370 -17.83 -6.67 -30.63
N ASP A 371 -16.62 -6.32 -31.05
CA ASP A 371 -16.05 -4.96 -31.04
C ASP A 371 -16.59 -4.11 -32.23
N LEU A 372 -16.16 -2.86 -32.32
CA LEU A 372 -16.54 -1.94 -33.41
C LEU A 372 -16.21 -2.46 -34.82
N HIS A 373 -15.29 -3.41 -34.94
CA HIS A 373 -14.85 -4.04 -36.19
C HIS A 373 -15.44 -5.44 -36.38
N GLY A 374 -16.37 -5.85 -35.52
CA GLY A 374 -17.00 -7.18 -35.55
C GLY A 374 -16.14 -8.32 -35.02
N ARG A 375 -15.00 -8.03 -34.38
CA ARG A 375 -14.10 -9.03 -33.78
C ARG A 375 -14.53 -9.31 -32.35
N ASP A 376 -14.42 -10.56 -31.91
CA ASP A 376 -14.71 -10.92 -30.53
C ASP A 376 -13.73 -10.23 -29.56
N THR A 377 -14.27 -9.52 -28.58
CA THR A 377 -13.51 -8.86 -27.51
C THR A 377 -14.05 -9.20 -26.13
N THR A 378 -13.15 -9.27 -25.15
CA THR A 378 -13.49 -9.58 -23.77
C THR A 378 -13.87 -8.30 -23.03
N THR A 379 -15.02 -8.31 -22.35
CA THR A 379 -15.48 -7.22 -21.50
C THR A 379 -16.08 -7.77 -20.20
N THR A 380 -16.66 -6.92 -19.37
CA THR A 380 -17.36 -7.32 -18.15
C THR A 380 -18.82 -6.84 -18.17
N PRO A 381 -19.73 -7.48 -17.41
CA PRO A 381 -21.10 -6.99 -17.25
C PRO A 381 -21.20 -5.54 -16.75
N ALA A 382 -20.22 -5.06 -15.99
CA ALA A 382 -20.18 -3.67 -15.52
C ALA A 382 -19.85 -2.69 -16.67
N LEU A 383 -18.84 -3.01 -17.48
CA LEU A 383 -18.47 -2.19 -18.64
C LEU A 383 -19.59 -2.14 -19.70
N LEU A 384 -20.32 -3.24 -19.89
CA LEU A 384 -21.53 -3.26 -20.72
C LEU A 384 -22.61 -2.30 -20.21
N GLN A 385 -22.85 -2.27 -18.89
CA GLN A 385 -23.81 -1.31 -18.31
C GLN A 385 -23.37 0.14 -18.50
N PHE A 386 -22.07 0.43 -18.41
CA PHE A 386 -21.56 1.77 -18.69
C PHE A 386 -21.75 2.16 -20.16
N ARG A 387 -21.48 1.23 -21.09
CA ARG A 387 -21.75 1.41 -22.53
C ARG A 387 -23.22 1.72 -22.78
N ASP A 388 -24.11 0.87 -22.27
CA ASP A 388 -25.56 0.97 -22.53
C ASP A 388 -26.13 2.28 -21.98
N TRP A 389 -25.71 2.67 -20.77
CA TRP A 389 -26.10 3.96 -20.20
C TRP A 389 -25.58 5.13 -21.04
N LEU A 390 -24.32 5.09 -21.49
CA LEU A 390 -23.72 6.17 -22.27
C LEU A 390 -24.42 6.30 -23.64
N ALA A 391 -24.68 5.18 -24.32
CA ALA A 391 -25.40 5.16 -25.59
C ALA A 391 -26.82 5.71 -25.46
N ALA A 392 -27.56 5.30 -24.42
CA ALA A 392 -28.90 5.82 -24.16
C ALA A 392 -28.88 7.33 -23.88
N ARG A 393 -27.93 7.80 -23.06
CA ARG A 393 -27.80 9.22 -22.73
C ARG A 393 -27.35 10.06 -23.93
N ILE A 394 -26.48 9.53 -24.79
CA ILE A 394 -26.05 10.18 -26.04
C ILE A 394 -27.26 10.32 -26.99
N ALA A 395 -28.05 9.27 -27.19
CA ALA A 395 -29.23 9.30 -28.05
C ALA A 395 -30.25 10.37 -27.64
N GLN A 396 -30.33 10.68 -26.34
CA GLN A 396 -31.23 11.69 -25.77
C GLN A 396 -30.60 13.10 -25.67
N SER A 397 -29.28 13.23 -25.88
CA SER A 397 -28.55 14.46 -25.60
C SER A 397 -28.82 15.59 -26.61
N GLY A 398 -29.25 15.25 -27.82
CA GLY A 398 -29.38 16.20 -28.93
C GLY A 398 -28.03 16.78 -29.41
N ARG A 399 -26.90 16.22 -28.98
CA ARG A 399 -25.55 16.64 -29.37
C ARG A 399 -24.98 15.75 -30.45
N ARG A 400 -24.11 16.31 -31.29
CA ARG A 400 -23.27 15.50 -32.17
C ARG A 400 -22.18 14.84 -31.33
N VAL A 401 -22.21 13.52 -31.22
CA VAL A 401 -21.23 12.74 -30.45
C VAL A 401 -20.46 11.79 -31.36
N VAL A 402 -19.14 11.89 -31.31
CA VAL A 402 -18.23 11.07 -32.12
C VAL A 402 -17.38 10.19 -31.21
N ASN A 403 -17.48 8.87 -31.38
CA ASN A 403 -16.53 7.95 -30.79
C ASN A 403 -15.27 7.86 -31.67
N ALA A 404 -14.20 8.46 -31.19
CA ALA A 404 -12.88 8.49 -31.82
C ALA A 404 -11.87 7.52 -31.16
N SER A 405 -12.35 6.57 -30.34
CA SER A 405 -11.49 5.56 -29.73
C SER A 405 -10.94 4.57 -30.76
N GLY A 406 -11.64 4.36 -31.88
CA GLY A 406 -11.20 3.45 -32.97
C GLY A 406 -11.16 1.96 -32.60
N ALA A 407 -11.47 1.61 -31.35
CA ALA A 407 -11.51 0.25 -30.81
C ALA A 407 -12.58 0.13 -29.71
N GLY A 408 -12.73 -1.08 -29.17
CA GLY A 408 -13.65 -1.37 -28.08
C GLY A 408 -15.09 -1.58 -28.53
N ILE A 409 -16.05 -1.24 -27.67
CA ILE A 409 -17.46 -1.64 -27.85
C ILE A 409 -18.46 -0.47 -27.79
N LEU A 410 -18.01 0.78 -27.73
CA LEU A 410 -18.90 1.94 -27.62
C LEU A 410 -19.55 2.27 -28.97
N ALA A 411 -20.76 1.76 -29.18
CA ALA A 411 -21.61 2.06 -30.33
C ALA A 411 -23.08 2.17 -29.89
N GLY A 412 -23.90 2.85 -30.69
CA GLY A 412 -25.32 3.04 -30.39
C GLY A 412 -25.94 4.16 -31.23
N GLN A 413 -27.25 4.35 -31.06
CA GLN A 413 -27.97 5.43 -31.73
C GLN A 413 -27.42 6.80 -31.31
N GLY A 414 -27.14 7.68 -32.28
CA GLY A 414 -26.59 9.02 -32.02
C GLY A 414 -25.08 9.06 -31.80
N ILE A 415 -24.38 7.92 -31.89
CA ILE A 415 -22.91 7.84 -31.82
C ILE A 415 -22.36 7.68 -33.24
N GLU A 416 -21.66 8.69 -33.73
CA GLU A 416 -20.90 8.63 -34.98
C GLU A 416 -19.55 7.95 -34.71
N LEU A 417 -19.13 7.02 -35.57
CA LEU A 417 -17.76 6.50 -35.55
C LEU A 417 -16.89 7.39 -36.44
N GLY A 418 -15.74 7.81 -35.93
CA GLY A 418 -14.80 8.67 -36.66
C GLY A 418 -13.44 8.76 -35.98
N THR A 419 -12.66 9.75 -36.35
CA THR A 419 -11.37 10.07 -35.76
C THR A 419 -11.40 11.46 -35.11
N VAL A 420 -10.38 11.78 -34.32
CA VAL A 420 -10.23 13.13 -33.74
C VAL A 420 -10.12 14.17 -34.85
N ASP A 421 -9.40 13.87 -35.93
CA ASP A 421 -9.17 14.80 -37.06
C ASP A 421 -10.40 15.00 -37.94
N ASP A 422 -11.34 14.05 -37.97
CA ASP A 422 -12.62 14.20 -38.69
C ASP A 422 -13.52 15.29 -38.07
N VAL A 423 -13.25 15.66 -36.82
CA VAL A 423 -14.10 16.55 -36.03
C VAL A 423 -13.36 17.82 -35.63
N LEU A 424 -12.13 17.68 -35.17
CA LEU A 424 -11.30 18.79 -34.74
C LEU A 424 -10.39 19.17 -35.90
N SER A 425 -10.46 20.39 -36.41
CA SER A 425 -9.60 20.82 -37.54
C SER A 425 -8.58 21.89 -37.14
N THR A 426 -8.93 22.87 -36.30
CA THR A 426 -8.03 23.95 -35.86
C THR A 426 -8.04 24.15 -34.34
N ARG A 427 -7.14 25.00 -33.82
CA ARG A 427 -7.18 25.47 -32.43
C ARG A 427 -8.51 26.14 -32.11
N VAL A 428 -8.99 25.97 -30.88
CA VAL A 428 -10.23 26.59 -30.39
C VAL A 428 -9.94 27.35 -29.10
N GLU A 429 -10.52 28.54 -28.98
CA GLU A 429 -10.46 29.31 -27.75
C GLU A 429 -11.39 28.68 -26.70
N VAL A 430 -10.82 28.13 -25.64
CA VAL A 430 -11.56 27.57 -24.51
C VAL A 430 -11.68 28.66 -23.43
N PRO A 431 -12.91 28.96 -22.96
CA PRO A 431 -13.11 29.91 -21.87
C PRO A 431 -12.36 29.53 -20.60
N SER A 432 -11.87 30.55 -19.87
CA SER A 432 -11.14 30.31 -18.62
C SER A 432 -12.05 29.65 -17.58
N ILE A 433 -11.74 28.40 -17.23
CA ILE A 433 -12.46 27.63 -16.21
C ILE A 433 -12.35 28.29 -14.83
N ALA A 434 -11.22 28.93 -14.54
CA ALA A 434 -11.05 29.71 -13.33
C ALA A 434 -12.03 30.90 -13.23
N ALA A 435 -12.43 31.50 -14.37
CA ALA A 435 -13.42 32.57 -14.38
C ALA A 435 -14.86 32.08 -14.11
N CYS A 436 -15.12 30.79 -14.33
CA CYS A 436 -16.41 30.17 -14.02
C CYS A 436 -16.54 29.84 -12.53
N ALA A 437 -15.43 29.64 -11.83
CA ALA A 437 -15.40 29.28 -10.42
C ALA A 437 -15.96 30.40 -9.52
N LYS A 438 -16.99 30.07 -8.74
CA LYS A 438 -17.62 30.96 -7.75
C LYS A 438 -17.90 30.19 -6.48
N ARG A 439 -17.59 30.81 -5.35
CA ARG A 439 -17.94 30.27 -4.02
C ARG A 439 -19.45 30.28 -3.82
N HIS A 440 -19.93 29.34 -3.01
CA HIS A 440 -21.34 29.24 -2.62
C HIS A 440 -21.83 30.56 -1.99
N SER A 441 -22.62 31.33 -2.75
CA SER A 441 -23.21 32.58 -2.29
C SER A 441 -24.29 32.30 -1.25
N GLY A 442 -24.11 32.78 -0.02
CA GLY A 442 -25.10 32.64 1.06
C GLY A 442 -24.75 31.62 2.14
N VAL A 443 -23.75 30.76 1.92
CA VAL A 443 -23.24 29.84 2.95
C VAL A 443 -22.31 30.60 3.88
N ARG A 444 -22.64 30.65 5.18
CA ARG A 444 -21.75 31.20 6.22
C ARG A 444 -21.00 30.05 6.90
N PRO A 445 -19.67 29.90 6.68
CA PRO A 445 -18.90 28.79 7.26
C PRO A 445 -19.08 28.64 8.78
N THR A 446 -19.20 29.76 9.51
CA THR A 446 -19.42 29.77 10.96
C THR A 446 -20.78 29.20 11.38
N ARG A 447 -21.84 29.44 10.61
CA ARG A 447 -23.17 28.85 10.90
C ARG A 447 -23.16 27.35 10.63
N LEU A 448 -22.53 26.94 9.53
CA LEU A 448 -22.40 25.54 9.18
C LEU A 448 -21.52 24.80 10.20
N ALA A 449 -20.44 25.40 10.69
CA ALA A 449 -19.62 24.85 11.76
C ALA A 449 -20.43 24.63 13.05
N ALA A 450 -21.35 25.55 13.40
CA ALA A 450 -22.25 25.37 14.54
C ALA A 450 -23.20 24.16 14.35
N ALA A 451 -23.81 24.03 13.16
CA ALA A 451 -24.65 22.87 12.84
C ALA A 451 -23.85 21.54 12.87
N VAL A 452 -22.61 21.55 12.36
CA VAL A 452 -21.70 20.40 12.41
C VAL A 452 -21.38 20.01 13.86
N ARG A 453 -21.13 20.99 14.76
CA ARG A 453 -20.89 20.74 16.18
C ARG A 453 -22.12 20.16 16.88
N GLU A 454 -23.31 20.63 16.55
CA GLU A 454 -24.56 20.06 17.07
C GLU A 454 -24.74 18.60 16.64
N ALA A 455 -24.54 18.32 15.35
CA ALA A 455 -24.54 16.95 14.82
C ALA A 455 -23.48 16.07 15.51
N HIS A 456 -22.29 16.62 15.79
CA HIS A 456 -21.24 15.90 16.51
C HIS A 456 -21.71 15.52 17.91
N THR A 457 -22.32 16.44 18.65
CA THR A 457 -22.85 16.16 20.00
C THR A 457 -23.94 15.09 19.98
N ILE A 458 -24.80 15.08 18.97
CA ILE A 458 -25.83 14.05 18.78
C ILE A 458 -25.20 12.67 18.54
N VAL A 459 -24.25 12.60 17.59
CA VAL A 459 -23.64 11.34 17.16
C VAL A 459 -22.69 10.77 18.21
N ALA A 460 -21.80 11.59 18.79
CA ALA A 460 -20.88 11.20 19.84
C ALA A 460 -21.60 10.78 21.13
N GLY A 461 -22.75 11.41 21.41
CA GLY A 461 -23.61 11.05 22.54
C GLY A 461 -24.42 9.77 22.36
N GLY A 462 -24.40 9.16 21.15
CA GLY A 462 -25.11 7.91 20.87
C GLY A 462 -26.62 7.99 21.09
N ARG A 463 -27.23 9.16 20.88
CA ARG A 463 -28.67 9.40 21.18
C ARG A 463 -29.55 8.68 20.17
N THR A 464 -29.88 7.42 20.43
CA THR A 464 -30.66 6.55 19.52
C THR A 464 -32.07 7.05 19.21
N GLY A 465 -32.63 7.96 20.03
CA GLY A 465 -33.92 8.61 19.80
C GLY A 465 -33.86 9.91 18.98
N ASP A 466 -32.67 10.37 18.59
CA ASP A 466 -32.51 11.57 17.76
C ASP A 466 -32.72 11.24 16.27
N ALA A 467 -33.52 12.05 15.57
CA ALA A 467 -33.88 11.82 14.18
C ALA A 467 -32.67 11.79 13.23
N LEU A 468 -31.65 12.62 13.46
CA LEU A 468 -30.43 12.65 12.65
C LEU A 468 -29.62 11.37 12.85
N TYR A 469 -29.44 10.96 14.11
CA TYR A 469 -28.73 9.72 14.46
C TYR A 469 -29.42 8.51 13.82
N THR A 470 -30.75 8.41 13.93
CA THR A 470 -31.52 7.33 13.32
C THR A 470 -31.36 7.33 11.79
N ARG A 471 -31.52 8.48 11.13
CA ARG A 471 -31.38 8.60 9.66
C ARG A 471 -30.02 8.11 9.17
N TRP A 472 -28.94 8.55 9.79
CA TRP A 472 -27.58 8.20 9.37
C TRP A 472 -27.22 6.73 9.65
N ARG A 473 -27.69 6.20 10.78
CA ARG A 473 -27.56 4.77 11.10
C ARG A 473 -28.34 3.92 10.10
N THR A 474 -29.58 4.31 9.76
CA THR A 474 -30.40 3.59 8.78
C THR A 474 -29.76 3.63 7.38
N PHE A 475 -29.21 4.77 6.97
CA PHE A 475 -28.52 4.89 5.68
C PHE A 475 -27.27 4.00 5.61
N SER A 476 -26.46 4.03 6.67
CA SER A 476 -25.18 3.32 6.72
C SER A 476 -25.31 1.82 7.03
N GLY A 477 -26.45 1.38 7.57
CA GLY A 477 -26.71 -0.01 7.92
C GLY A 477 -25.72 -0.55 8.96
N ASP A 478 -25.32 -1.82 8.80
CA ASP A 478 -24.41 -2.52 9.71
C ASP A 478 -22.99 -1.91 9.74
N GLY A 479 -22.63 -1.10 8.73
CA GLY A 479 -21.35 -0.42 8.66
C GLY A 479 -21.31 0.94 9.36
N PHE A 480 -22.38 1.37 10.04
CA PHE A 480 -22.41 2.64 10.75
C PHE A 480 -21.42 2.65 11.93
N ASP A 481 -20.41 3.51 11.85
CA ASP A 481 -19.46 3.77 12.94
C ASP A 481 -19.66 5.20 13.46
N ALA A 482 -20.32 5.31 14.62
CA ALA A 482 -20.61 6.59 15.26
C ALA A 482 -19.32 7.37 15.61
N ARG A 483 -18.22 6.67 15.92
CA ARG A 483 -16.94 7.32 16.23
C ARG A 483 -16.32 7.89 14.96
N ALA A 484 -16.27 7.12 13.88
CA ALA A 484 -15.74 7.61 12.60
C ALA A 484 -16.53 8.81 12.06
N VAL A 485 -17.87 8.81 12.24
CA VAL A 485 -18.74 9.93 11.86
C VAL A 485 -18.51 11.14 12.77
N ALA A 486 -18.40 10.95 14.09
CA ALA A 486 -18.05 12.03 15.02
C ALA A 486 -16.67 12.64 14.68
N ASP A 487 -15.65 11.81 14.45
CA ASP A 487 -14.32 12.27 14.05
C ASP A 487 -14.36 13.08 12.74
N ALA A 488 -15.16 12.66 11.77
CA ALA A 488 -15.37 13.38 10.51
C ALA A 488 -16.05 14.73 10.71
N LEU A 489 -17.07 14.82 11.59
CA LEU A 489 -17.73 16.07 11.93
C LEU A 489 -16.78 17.04 12.67
N ASP A 490 -16.00 16.52 13.61
CA ASP A 490 -15.02 17.32 14.35
C ASP A 490 -13.93 17.87 13.42
N GLU A 491 -13.45 17.07 12.46
CA GLU A 491 -12.58 17.53 11.37
C GLU A 491 -13.24 18.61 10.51
N ALA A 492 -14.49 18.40 10.10
CA ALA A 492 -15.24 19.35 9.29
C ALA A 492 -15.45 20.69 10.01
N ALA A 493 -15.81 20.67 11.30
CA ALA A 493 -16.00 21.88 12.10
C ALA A 493 -14.70 22.71 12.17
N ARG A 494 -13.56 22.04 12.45
CA ARG A 494 -12.25 22.71 12.43
C ARG A 494 -11.91 23.31 11.08
N GLY A 495 -12.19 22.59 9.99
CA GLY A 495 -11.93 23.03 8.62
C GLY A 495 -12.83 24.19 8.17
N LEU A 496 -14.03 24.32 8.73
CA LEU A 496 -14.92 25.47 8.46
C LEU A 496 -14.53 26.71 9.28
N GLU A 497 -14.00 26.53 10.49
CA GLU A 497 -13.61 27.61 11.40
C GLU A 497 -12.23 28.19 11.09
N ARG A 498 -11.28 27.34 10.67
CA ARG A 498 -9.96 27.76 10.21
C ARG A 498 -9.97 27.76 8.69
N ARG A 499 -9.23 28.66 8.05
CA ARG A 499 -9.10 28.65 6.57
C ARG A 499 -8.53 27.28 6.16
N TYR A 500 -9.39 26.42 5.61
CA TYR A 500 -9.04 25.05 5.24
C TYR A 500 -7.85 25.07 4.27
N ARG A 501 -6.81 24.32 4.62
CA ARG A 501 -5.81 23.82 3.67
C ARG A 501 -5.85 22.30 3.83
N PRO A 502 -6.09 21.53 2.75
CA PRO A 502 -5.89 20.10 2.82
C PRO A 502 -4.47 19.84 3.33
N ALA A 503 -4.28 18.81 4.17
CA ALA A 503 -2.94 18.36 4.50
C ALA A 503 -2.23 18.09 3.17
N SER A 504 -1.12 18.80 2.90
CA SER A 504 -0.41 18.70 1.64
C SER A 504 0.13 17.29 1.48
N THR A 505 -0.64 16.41 0.82
CA THR A 505 -0.06 15.24 0.17
C THR A 505 0.74 15.75 -1.00
N VAL A 506 1.97 15.26 -1.07
CA VAL A 506 3.06 15.74 -1.91
C VAL A 506 2.63 15.77 -3.38
N ILE A 507 2.46 16.97 -3.95
CA ILE A 507 2.45 17.15 -5.41
C ILE A 507 3.87 16.82 -5.88
N VAL A 508 3.97 15.84 -6.77
CA VAL A 508 5.21 15.33 -7.33
C VAL A 508 5.57 16.25 -8.51
N ASP A 509 6.67 17.01 -8.43
CA ASP A 509 7.10 17.98 -9.47
C ASP A 509 7.83 17.27 -10.64
N TRP A 510 7.08 16.43 -11.34
CA TRP A 510 7.53 15.63 -12.49
C TRP A 510 8.13 16.45 -13.65
N ARG A 511 7.90 17.77 -13.69
CA ARG A 511 8.42 18.63 -14.77
C ARG A 511 9.95 18.61 -14.82
N ARG A 512 10.62 18.57 -13.66
CA ARG A 512 12.09 18.48 -13.61
C ARG A 512 12.67 17.19 -14.20
N ILE A 513 11.89 16.11 -14.26
CA ILE A 513 12.30 14.83 -14.85
C ILE A 513 11.93 14.79 -16.34
N ALA A 514 10.77 15.32 -16.70
CA ALA A 514 10.29 15.37 -18.09
C ALA A 514 11.02 16.42 -18.95
N ASP A 515 11.58 17.46 -18.34
CA ASP A 515 12.39 18.51 -18.99
C ASP A 515 13.87 18.10 -19.18
N LEU A 516 14.26 16.92 -18.70
CA LEU A 516 15.53 16.31 -19.06
C LEU A 516 15.49 15.91 -20.55
N PRO A 517 16.61 16.02 -21.29
CA PRO A 517 16.72 15.42 -22.61
C PRO A 517 16.27 13.95 -22.55
N ASP A 518 15.34 13.57 -23.42
CA ASP A 518 14.70 12.24 -23.50
C ASP A 518 13.80 11.81 -22.31
N GLY A 519 13.52 12.70 -21.33
CA GLY A 519 12.75 12.39 -20.12
C GLY A 519 11.31 11.91 -20.34
N ARG A 520 10.62 12.45 -21.37
CA ARG A 520 9.26 12.01 -21.73
C ARG A 520 9.24 10.64 -22.41
N THR A 521 10.19 10.41 -23.33
CA THR A 521 10.41 9.11 -23.98
C THR A 521 10.84 8.04 -22.96
N PHE A 522 11.65 8.45 -21.98
CA PHE A 522 12.12 7.65 -20.85
C PHE A 522 10.98 7.14 -19.98
N VAL A 523 10.06 8.00 -19.54
CA VAL A 523 8.91 7.57 -18.71
C VAL A 523 7.96 6.66 -19.48
N ALA A 524 7.80 6.89 -20.80
CA ALA A 524 6.93 6.10 -21.65
C ALA A 524 7.50 4.70 -22.01
N GLY A 525 8.82 4.59 -22.27
CA GLY A 525 9.47 3.34 -22.70
C GLY A 525 10.05 2.48 -21.57
N LEU A 526 9.94 2.93 -20.32
CA LEU A 526 10.53 2.29 -19.16
C LEU A 526 10.05 0.84 -18.92
N PRO A 527 8.74 0.51 -19.04
CA PRO A 527 8.30 -0.87 -18.83
C PRO A 527 8.71 -1.81 -19.98
N GLU A 528 8.78 -1.31 -21.22
CA GLU A 528 9.38 -2.04 -22.35
C GLU A 528 10.87 -2.30 -22.14
N ALA A 529 11.61 -1.34 -21.57
CA ALA A 529 13.02 -1.53 -21.23
C ALA A 529 13.20 -2.63 -20.18
N VAL A 530 12.34 -2.66 -19.15
CA VAL A 530 12.32 -3.73 -18.12
C VAL A 530 11.93 -5.09 -18.72
N ALA A 531 10.96 -5.14 -19.62
CA ALA A 531 10.52 -6.38 -20.29
C ALA A 531 11.58 -6.93 -21.27
N ARG A 532 12.17 -6.09 -22.13
CA ARG A 532 13.23 -6.49 -23.09
C ARG A 532 14.49 -7.00 -22.37
N LEU A 533 14.80 -6.44 -21.21
CA LEU A 533 15.91 -6.88 -20.36
C LEU A 533 15.67 -8.28 -19.78
N HIS A 534 14.42 -8.65 -19.54
CA HIS A 534 14.01 -9.98 -19.07
C HIS A 534 14.00 -11.01 -20.22
N ASP A 535 13.50 -10.63 -21.41
CA ASP A 535 13.46 -11.51 -22.60
C ASP A 535 14.86 -11.85 -23.13
N ALA A 536 15.76 -10.85 -23.16
CA ALA A 536 17.16 -11.05 -23.52
C ALA A 536 17.89 -12.01 -22.55
N ARG A 537 17.38 -12.16 -21.32
CA ARG A 537 17.96 -13.01 -20.29
C ARG A 537 17.40 -14.44 -20.30
N ALA A 538 16.20 -14.63 -20.84
CA ALA A 538 15.56 -15.94 -21.00
C ALA A 538 16.07 -16.73 -22.23
N GLY A 539 17.05 -16.19 -22.97
CA GLY A 539 17.68 -16.85 -24.12
C GLY A 539 16.93 -16.64 -25.44
N ALA A 540 15.98 -15.70 -25.52
CA ALA A 540 15.38 -15.34 -26.80
C ALA A 540 16.38 -14.53 -27.65
N SER A 541 16.65 -15.00 -28.87
CA SER A 541 17.35 -14.20 -29.88
C SER A 541 16.47 -12.99 -30.23
N LEU A 542 16.98 -11.78 -29.96
CA LEU A 542 16.41 -10.55 -30.47
C LEU A 542 16.86 -10.36 -31.92
N GLU A 543 16.18 -11.00 -32.86
CA GLU A 543 16.13 -10.51 -34.24
C GLU A 543 14.68 -10.23 -34.64
N ALA A 544 14.36 -8.95 -34.83
CA ALA A 544 13.96 -8.43 -36.13
C ALA A 544 13.60 -6.93 -36.02
N GLU A 545 14.60 -6.06 -36.09
CA GLU A 545 14.44 -4.85 -36.91
C GLU A 545 15.43 -4.94 -38.07
N GLN A 546 14.90 -4.80 -39.27
CA GLN A 546 15.55 -5.06 -40.54
C GLN A 546 16.82 -4.20 -40.72
N GLY A 547 17.99 -4.84 -40.81
CA GLY A 547 19.21 -4.15 -41.23
C GLY A 547 20.54 -4.69 -40.67
N GLY A 548 20.84 -5.96 -40.94
CA GLY A 548 22.16 -6.61 -40.92
C GLY A 548 23.33 -6.00 -40.11
N ARG A 549 23.56 -6.54 -38.90
CA ARG A 549 24.86 -7.00 -38.36
C ARG A 549 24.69 -7.48 -36.91
N GLU A 550 25.15 -8.69 -36.60
CA GLU A 550 25.23 -9.21 -35.22
C GLU A 550 26.12 -8.31 -34.33
N PRO A 551 25.68 -7.85 -33.15
CA PRO A 551 26.55 -7.26 -32.15
C PRO A 551 27.05 -8.31 -31.13
N ARG A 552 28.36 -8.28 -30.86
CA ARG A 552 29.02 -9.06 -29.79
C ARG A 552 28.44 -8.73 -28.41
N SER A 553 28.17 -9.77 -27.62
CA SER A 553 27.42 -9.80 -26.36
C SER A 553 28.02 -9.08 -25.14
N THR A 554 29.10 -8.31 -25.26
CA THR A 554 29.80 -7.69 -24.11
C THR A 554 29.55 -6.17 -23.95
N GLY A 555 28.92 -5.52 -24.94
CA GLY A 555 28.73 -4.05 -24.94
C GLY A 555 27.42 -3.55 -24.32
N THR A 556 26.41 -4.41 -24.19
CA THR A 556 25.05 -3.99 -23.83
C THR A 556 24.91 -3.67 -22.35
N GLY A 557 25.43 -4.52 -21.44
CA GLY A 557 25.38 -4.29 -19.99
C GLY A 557 26.13 -3.04 -19.53
N ARG A 558 27.31 -2.76 -20.12
CA ARG A 558 28.11 -1.55 -19.83
C ARG A 558 27.42 -0.27 -20.27
N ARG A 559 26.70 -0.29 -21.40
CA ARG A 559 25.92 0.86 -21.88
C ARG A 559 24.75 1.18 -20.95
N TYR A 560 24.04 0.17 -20.48
CA TYR A 560 22.93 0.34 -19.53
C TYR A 560 23.42 0.77 -18.12
N LEU A 561 24.60 0.31 -17.70
CA LEU A 561 25.27 0.75 -16.47
C LEU A 561 25.73 2.22 -16.54
N ALA A 562 26.33 2.63 -17.65
CA ALA A 562 26.70 4.03 -17.88
C ALA A 562 25.47 4.95 -17.86
N GLU A 563 24.33 4.48 -18.37
CA GLU A 563 23.07 5.21 -18.34
C GLU A 563 22.47 5.30 -16.93
N ALA A 564 22.48 4.21 -16.15
CA ALA A 564 22.06 4.20 -14.75
C ALA A 564 22.93 5.13 -13.87
N LEU A 565 24.24 5.16 -14.09
CA LEU A 565 25.16 6.05 -13.38
C LEU A 565 25.02 7.51 -13.83
N ARG A 566 24.74 7.77 -15.11
CA ARG A 566 24.34 9.10 -15.61
C ARG A 566 23.04 9.58 -14.95
N LEU A 567 22.04 8.71 -14.79
CA LEU A 567 20.77 8.98 -14.12
C LEU A 567 20.97 9.33 -12.63
N LEU A 568 21.78 8.56 -11.91
CA LEU A 568 22.14 8.85 -10.51
C LEU A 568 22.96 10.13 -10.36
N ALA A 569 23.88 10.42 -11.29
CA ALA A 569 24.68 11.65 -11.30
C ALA A 569 23.85 12.89 -11.69
N ALA A 570 22.86 12.77 -12.57
CA ALA A 570 21.91 13.84 -12.89
C ALA A 570 20.99 14.12 -11.69
N TRP A 571 20.51 13.06 -11.03
CA TRP A 571 19.69 13.15 -9.82
C TRP A 571 20.44 13.73 -8.61
N SER A 572 21.70 13.33 -8.38
CA SER A 572 22.58 13.91 -7.37
C SER A 572 22.83 15.40 -7.58
N ARG A 573 23.02 15.82 -8.84
CA ARG A 573 23.16 17.23 -9.23
C ARG A 573 21.87 18.04 -9.07
N ALA A 574 20.70 17.41 -9.05
CA ALA A 574 19.41 18.04 -8.73
C ALA A 574 19.21 18.29 -7.22
N GLY A 575 20.21 17.92 -6.40
CA GLY A 575 20.47 18.30 -5.00
C GLY A 575 19.39 19.12 -4.30
N GLY A 576 18.52 18.43 -3.56
CA GLY A 576 17.65 19.06 -2.55
C GLY A 576 16.27 19.52 -3.04
N THR A 577 15.87 19.19 -4.27
CA THR A 577 14.62 19.71 -4.86
C THR A 577 13.56 18.65 -5.21
N ALA A 578 13.88 17.37 -5.06
CA ALA A 578 12.97 16.25 -5.34
C ALA A 578 12.12 15.82 -4.12
N THR A 579 10.87 15.44 -4.35
CA THR A 579 9.89 15.06 -3.31
C THR A 579 10.01 13.58 -2.89
N ALA A 580 9.42 13.20 -1.75
CA ALA A 580 9.51 11.81 -1.23
C ALA A 580 8.88 10.76 -2.16
N ASP A 581 7.90 11.14 -2.98
CA ASP A 581 7.23 10.25 -3.92
C ASP A 581 7.99 10.11 -5.25
N GLU A 582 8.67 11.16 -5.73
CA GLU A 582 9.66 11.06 -6.82
C GLU A 582 10.77 10.09 -6.46
N ARG A 583 11.21 10.18 -5.20
CA ARG A 583 12.22 9.28 -4.63
C ARG A 583 11.72 7.84 -4.58
N ARG A 584 10.50 7.59 -4.06
CA ARG A 584 9.88 6.25 -4.05
C ARG A 584 9.68 5.66 -5.45
N TRP A 585 9.37 6.50 -6.43
CA TRP A 585 9.17 6.07 -7.82
C TRP A 585 10.50 5.75 -8.51
N ALA A 586 11.51 6.61 -8.42
CA ALA A 586 12.84 6.33 -8.93
C ALA A 586 13.44 5.06 -8.29
N LEU A 587 13.19 4.82 -6.99
CA LEU A 587 13.51 3.58 -6.28
C LEU A 587 12.81 2.36 -6.90
N ALA A 588 11.48 2.39 -7.08
CA ALA A 588 10.73 1.26 -7.65
C ALA A 588 11.10 0.98 -9.13
N VAL A 589 11.48 2.02 -9.86
CA VAL A 589 11.95 1.95 -11.25
C VAL A 589 13.36 1.37 -11.34
N PHE A 590 14.28 1.80 -10.46
CA PHE A 590 15.63 1.26 -10.37
C PHE A 590 15.63 -0.21 -9.89
N ASP A 591 14.79 -0.52 -8.89
CA ASP A 591 14.55 -1.87 -8.38
C ASP A 591 13.88 -2.76 -9.45
N GLY A 592 12.99 -2.21 -10.27
CA GLY A 592 12.39 -2.90 -11.42
C GLY A 592 13.36 -3.15 -12.58
N LEU A 593 14.25 -2.19 -12.88
CA LEU A 593 15.26 -2.29 -13.95
C LEU A 593 16.37 -3.29 -13.62
N LEU A 594 16.69 -3.54 -12.35
CA LEU A 594 17.84 -4.39 -11.98
C LEU A 594 17.48 -5.58 -11.08
N GLY A 595 16.39 -5.52 -10.31
CA GLY A 595 15.99 -6.52 -9.32
C GLY A 595 15.66 -7.90 -9.90
N ARG A 596 15.35 -7.98 -11.20
CA ARG A 596 15.26 -9.27 -11.94
C ARG A 596 16.13 -9.37 -13.17
N ALA A 597 16.75 -8.27 -13.59
CA ALA A 597 17.73 -8.30 -14.66
C ALA A 597 18.82 -9.31 -14.34
N TRP A 598 19.27 -9.42 -13.07
CA TRP A 598 20.43 -10.24 -12.71
C TRP A 598 20.27 -11.25 -11.54
N GLY A 599 19.06 -11.54 -11.04
CA GLY A 599 18.80 -12.69 -10.12
C GLY A 599 18.91 -14.10 -10.78
N PRO A 600 19.49 -15.10 -10.13
CA PRO A 600 20.59 -15.96 -10.63
C PRO A 600 20.25 -16.91 -11.79
N HIS A 601 21.28 -17.29 -12.57
CA HIS A 601 21.30 -18.63 -13.19
C HIS A 601 20.92 -19.64 -12.09
N ARG A 602 19.96 -20.53 -12.36
CA ARG A 602 19.69 -21.67 -11.48
C ARG A 602 20.98 -22.46 -11.27
N THR A 603 21.61 -22.27 -10.13
CA THR A 603 22.32 -23.32 -9.40
C THR A 603 21.60 -23.44 -8.06
N ALA A 604 21.43 -24.67 -7.58
CA ALA A 604 20.47 -25.06 -6.55
C ALA A 604 20.74 -24.52 -5.12
N ASP A 605 21.53 -23.47 -4.92
CA ASP A 605 21.94 -22.95 -3.61
C ASP A 605 22.01 -21.41 -3.59
N GLY A 606 21.40 -20.75 -2.58
CA GLY A 606 21.70 -19.36 -2.17
C GLY A 606 20.69 -18.25 -2.57
N PRO A 607 20.59 -17.14 -1.80
CA PRO A 607 19.32 -16.45 -1.51
C PRO A 607 19.03 -15.19 -2.34
N GLY A 608 17.73 -14.93 -2.55
CA GLY A 608 17.19 -13.64 -2.97
C GLY A 608 16.67 -12.83 -1.78
N PHE A 609 16.82 -11.50 -1.82
CA PHE A 609 16.32 -10.54 -0.83
C PHE A 609 14.97 -9.95 -1.27
N TYR A 610 14.07 -9.70 -0.32
CA TYR A 610 12.86 -8.89 -0.48
C TYR A 610 12.91 -7.71 0.52
N ALA A 611 12.68 -6.50 0.05
CA ALA A 611 12.51 -5.31 0.89
C ALA A 611 11.03 -5.18 1.35
N ARG A 612 10.82 -4.94 2.65
CA ARG A 612 9.54 -4.50 3.22
C ARG A 612 9.71 -3.06 3.74
N PRO A 613 8.85 -2.10 3.40
CA PRO A 613 8.82 -0.81 4.07
C PRO A 613 8.22 -0.97 5.47
N VAL A 614 8.94 -0.56 6.51
CA VAL A 614 8.38 -0.33 7.85
C VAL A 614 7.86 1.12 7.89
N VAL A 615 6.56 1.28 8.11
CA VAL A 615 5.94 2.56 8.49
C VAL A 615 5.88 2.61 10.02
N PRO A 616 6.39 3.66 10.70
CA PRO A 616 6.06 3.88 12.11
C PRO A 616 4.66 4.49 12.25
N ARG A 617 3.86 3.96 13.18
CA ARG A 617 2.65 4.63 13.70
C ARG A 617 3.07 5.71 14.70
N ASP A 618 2.66 6.96 14.44
CA ASP A 618 2.23 8.06 15.33
C ASP A 618 2.48 7.90 16.87
N ARG A 619 2.93 8.90 17.68
CA ARG A 619 2.51 10.31 17.84
C ARG A 619 3.50 11.11 18.72
N ASP A 620 3.53 12.44 18.51
CA ASP A 620 3.94 13.55 19.40
C ASP A 620 5.36 13.64 20.00
N ALA A 621 6.18 14.55 19.44
CA ALA A 621 6.89 15.61 20.17
C ALA A 621 7.38 16.67 19.17
N SER A 622 6.81 17.86 19.27
CA SER A 622 6.79 18.89 18.25
C SER A 622 8.04 19.81 18.24
N SER A 623 8.40 20.22 17.02
CA SER A 623 8.80 21.59 16.64
C SER A 623 10.27 22.05 16.57
N THR A 624 11.29 21.23 16.81
CA THR A 624 12.70 21.68 16.57
C THR A 624 13.46 20.87 15.52
N VAL A 625 12.89 19.77 15.02
CA VAL A 625 13.56 18.81 14.11
C VAL A 625 13.38 19.14 12.62
N ALA A 626 12.48 20.08 12.29
CA ALA A 626 12.00 20.31 10.92
C ALA A 626 13.03 20.96 9.97
N SER A 627 14.08 21.59 10.46
CA SER A 627 15.15 22.17 9.62
C SER A 627 16.32 21.21 9.37
N VAL A 628 16.46 20.13 10.16
CA VAL A 628 17.59 19.19 10.10
C VAL A 628 17.27 17.93 9.27
N GLN A 629 15.99 17.55 9.15
CA GLN A 629 15.55 16.39 8.36
C GLN A 629 15.67 16.55 6.82
N ARG A 630 15.87 17.77 6.29
CA ARG A 630 15.89 18.01 4.84
C ARG A 630 17.17 17.54 4.13
N VAL A 631 18.25 17.24 4.86
CA VAL A 631 19.56 16.89 4.28
C VAL A 631 19.88 15.39 4.36
N ASP A 632 19.04 14.57 4.99
CA ASP A 632 19.43 13.20 5.38
C ASP A 632 18.83 12.07 4.49
N GLU A 633 17.70 12.31 3.83
CA GLU A 633 17.00 11.24 3.09
C GLU A 633 17.59 11.01 1.69
N SER A 634 18.07 12.07 1.02
CA SER A 634 18.82 11.95 -0.25
C SER A 634 20.14 11.19 -0.07
N LEU A 635 20.76 11.35 1.10
CA LEU A 635 21.99 10.70 1.53
C LEU A 635 21.75 9.20 1.78
N ARG A 636 20.73 8.87 2.59
CA ARG A 636 20.26 7.49 2.82
C ARG A 636 19.93 6.78 1.52
N THR A 637 19.17 7.43 0.64
CA THR A 637 18.80 6.86 -0.66
C THR A 637 20.01 6.62 -1.55
N SER A 638 20.97 7.55 -1.60
CA SER A 638 22.20 7.38 -2.39
C SER A 638 23.07 6.21 -1.87
N LEU A 639 23.22 6.08 -0.55
CA LEU A 639 23.96 4.96 0.06
C LEU A 639 23.29 3.61 -0.15
N HIS A 640 21.96 3.58 -0.09
CA HIS A 640 21.17 2.38 -0.37
C HIS A 640 21.38 1.92 -1.82
N LEU A 641 21.34 2.85 -2.78
CA LEU A 641 21.55 2.57 -4.21
C LEU A 641 22.98 2.10 -4.51
N ILE A 642 23.99 2.71 -3.89
CA ILE A 642 25.41 2.33 -4.02
C ILE A 642 25.68 0.98 -3.37
N GLY A 643 25.09 0.72 -2.18
CA GLY A 643 25.20 -0.54 -1.46
C GLY A 643 24.61 -1.71 -2.23
N SER A 644 23.37 -1.58 -2.73
CA SER A 644 22.72 -2.61 -3.55
C SER A 644 23.45 -2.89 -4.87
N TRP A 645 24.05 -1.87 -5.49
CA TRP A 645 24.86 -2.05 -6.70
C TRP A 645 26.20 -2.75 -6.40
N LEU A 646 26.92 -2.34 -5.35
CA LEU A 646 28.19 -2.98 -4.96
C LEU A 646 27.97 -4.45 -4.61
N GLN A 647 26.88 -4.76 -3.89
CA GLN A 647 26.47 -6.14 -3.56
C GLN A 647 26.30 -7.00 -4.81
N CYS A 648 25.82 -6.40 -5.91
CA CYS A 648 25.66 -7.07 -7.19
C CYS A 648 27.01 -7.23 -7.94
N ALA A 649 27.87 -6.19 -7.98
CA ALA A 649 29.20 -6.28 -8.59
C ALA A 649 30.07 -7.36 -7.91
N ALA A 650 30.01 -7.45 -6.59
CA ALA A 650 30.71 -8.45 -5.81
C ALA A 650 30.15 -9.88 -5.94
N SER A 651 28.94 -10.04 -6.47
CA SER A 651 28.40 -11.37 -6.81
C SER A 651 28.96 -11.90 -8.13
N LEU A 652 29.58 -11.02 -8.93
CA LEU A 652 30.23 -11.35 -10.21
C LEU A 652 31.74 -11.63 -10.05
N GLU A 653 32.37 -11.19 -8.95
CA GLU A 653 33.79 -11.44 -8.65
C GLU A 653 33.94 -12.33 -7.40
N GLN A 654 34.81 -13.35 -7.46
CA GLN A 654 34.99 -14.33 -6.37
C GLN A 654 35.93 -13.86 -5.22
N GLU A 655 36.28 -12.58 -5.16
CA GLU A 655 37.32 -12.10 -4.23
C GLU A 655 36.79 -11.74 -2.82
N ALA A 656 37.52 -12.20 -1.81
CA ALA A 656 37.17 -12.06 -0.38
C ALA A 656 37.19 -10.60 0.11
N GLU A 657 38.04 -9.75 -0.49
CA GLU A 657 38.15 -8.32 -0.16
C GLU A 657 36.88 -7.55 -0.57
N THR A 658 36.31 -7.90 -1.73
CA THR A 658 35.06 -7.31 -2.23
C THR A 658 33.90 -7.64 -1.28
N ARG A 659 33.80 -8.88 -0.75
CA ARG A 659 32.77 -9.26 0.25
C ARG A 659 32.90 -8.51 1.58
N ALA A 660 34.12 -8.28 2.07
CA ALA A 660 34.35 -7.52 3.30
C ALA A 660 33.97 -6.05 3.14
N ALA A 661 34.23 -5.47 1.96
CA ALA A 661 33.80 -4.13 1.62
C ALA A 661 32.26 -3.98 1.58
N LEU A 662 31.53 -5.00 1.10
CA LEU A 662 30.06 -5.00 1.10
C LEU A 662 29.45 -4.94 2.49
N LEU A 663 30.02 -5.66 3.45
CA LEU A 663 29.55 -5.63 4.83
C LEU A 663 29.78 -4.27 5.47
N ARG A 664 30.89 -3.59 5.13
CA ARG A 664 31.13 -2.19 5.53
C ARG A 664 30.12 -1.23 4.88
N LEU A 665 29.78 -1.41 3.62
CA LEU A 665 28.80 -0.54 2.94
C LEU A 665 27.35 -0.80 3.38
N THR A 666 27.00 -2.05 3.65
CA THR A 666 25.71 -2.44 4.25
C THR A 666 25.62 -1.97 5.69
N GLY A 667 26.73 -2.04 6.43
CA GLY A 667 26.91 -1.45 7.74
C GLY A 667 26.76 0.07 7.71
N LEU A 668 27.30 0.76 6.69
CA LEU A 668 27.19 2.21 6.46
C LEU A 668 25.76 2.62 6.13
N GLN A 669 25.09 1.84 5.29
CA GLN A 669 23.69 2.01 4.92
C GLN A 669 22.79 1.86 6.16
N SER A 670 22.96 0.77 6.92
CA SER A 670 22.19 0.51 8.13
C SER A 670 22.49 1.54 9.24
N ALA A 671 23.75 1.96 9.36
CA ALA A 671 24.20 3.07 10.20
C ALA A 671 23.46 4.37 9.90
N VAL A 672 23.41 4.78 8.62
CA VAL A 672 22.78 6.04 8.19
C VAL A 672 21.25 5.97 8.22
N GLU A 673 20.67 4.79 8.10
CA GLU A 673 19.23 4.54 8.27
C GLU A 673 18.77 4.59 9.74
N THR A 674 19.65 4.23 10.69
CA THR A 674 19.30 4.08 12.12
C THR A 674 19.77 5.22 13.03
N SER A 675 20.62 6.13 12.54
CA SER A 675 21.26 7.16 13.36
C SER A 675 20.47 8.47 13.47
N GLY A 676 20.62 9.13 14.63
CA GLY A 676 20.21 10.52 14.86
C GLY A 676 21.46 11.40 14.99
N CYS A 677 21.56 12.44 14.14
CA CYS A 677 22.62 13.47 14.11
C CYS A 677 23.96 13.11 14.79
N GLY A 678 24.85 12.45 14.05
CA GLY A 678 26.26 12.29 14.43
C GLY A 678 27.13 13.56 14.20
N THR A 679 28.32 13.59 14.79
CA THR A 679 29.28 14.71 14.78
C THR A 679 30.44 14.56 13.77
N LEU A 680 30.67 13.36 13.24
CA LEU A 680 31.80 13.06 12.35
C LEU A 680 31.35 13.06 10.88
N ALA A 681 31.97 13.89 10.04
CA ALA A 681 31.76 13.93 8.60
C ALA A 681 32.68 12.91 7.90
N ALA A 682 32.14 12.18 6.92
CA ALA A 682 32.85 11.23 6.06
C ALA A 682 32.49 11.50 4.59
N ARG A 683 33.30 11.02 3.65
CA ARG A 683 33.16 11.18 2.21
C ARG A 683 33.24 9.80 1.54
N LEU A 684 32.22 9.45 0.77
CA LEU A 684 32.16 8.26 -0.09
C LEU A 684 32.30 8.71 -1.55
N GLN A 685 33.26 8.18 -2.28
CA GLN A 685 33.49 8.43 -3.71
C GLN A 685 33.37 7.13 -4.51
N VAL A 686 32.82 7.22 -5.71
CA VAL A 686 32.60 6.09 -6.64
C VAL A 686 33.07 6.53 -8.04
N GLN A 687 33.95 5.77 -8.69
CA GLN A 687 34.57 6.10 -9.98
C GLN A 687 34.63 4.87 -10.90
N LEU A 688 34.24 4.96 -12.17
CA LEU A 688 34.43 3.85 -13.12
C LEU A 688 35.92 3.66 -13.49
N THR A 689 36.41 2.43 -13.50
CA THR A 689 37.75 2.06 -14.00
C THR A 689 37.63 1.41 -15.38
N GLY A 690 38.51 1.75 -16.32
CA GLY A 690 38.71 0.94 -17.53
C GLY A 690 37.91 1.26 -18.82
N ALA A 691 37.46 2.51 -19.07
CA ALA A 691 37.09 2.90 -20.43
C ALA A 691 38.34 3.26 -21.26
N ASP A 692 38.43 2.75 -22.50
CA ASP A 692 39.51 3.01 -23.45
C ASP A 692 39.92 4.50 -23.42
N ARG A 693 41.21 4.77 -23.11
CA ARG A 693 41.72 6.11 -22.74
C ARG A 693 41.41 7.20 -23.78
N ARG A 694 41.09 6.82 -25.02
CA ARG A 694 40.72 7.74 -26.10
C ARG A 694 39.25 8.17 -26.10
N GLN A 695 38.35 7.36 -25.54
CA GLN A 695 36.91 7.67 -25.46
C GLN A 695 36.57 8.37 -24.13
N ALA A 696 37.23 8.01 -23.03
CA ALA A 696 37.11 8.65 -21.72
C ALA A 696 37.61 10.11 -21.67
N ALA A 697 38.39 10.56 -22.67
CA ALA A 697 38.85 11.94 -22.75
C ALA A 697 37.78 12.92 -23.30
N ARG A 698 36.69 12.41 -23.90
CA ARG A 698 35.60 13.22 -24.47
C ARG A 698 34.34 13.25 -23.59
N GLU A 699 34.18 12.26 -22.71
CA GLU A 699 33.10 12.21 -21.72
C GLU A 699 33.76 12.10 -20.35
N ALA A 700 33.63 13.12 -19.50
CA ALA A 700 34.22 13.13 -18.16
C ALA A 700 33.91 11.80 -17.45
N PRO A 701 34.91 11.14 -16.81
CA PRO A 701 34.67 9.90 -16.09
C PRO A 701 33.57 10.17 -15.06
N ALA A 702 32.47 9.41 -15.14
CA ALA A 702 31.35 9.56 -14.23
C ALA A 702 31.82 9.18 -12.82
N ALA A 703 32.18 10.20 -12.02
CA ALA A 703 32.52 10.09 -10.63
C ALA A 703 31.37 10.64 -9.78
N PHE A 704 31.00 9.91 -8.73
CA PHE A 704 29.96 10.28 -7.79
C PHE A 704 30.57 10.44 -6.40
N GLU A 705 30.27 11.55 -5.70
CA GLU A 705 30.79 11.84 -4.35
C GLU A 705 29.65 12.18 -3.39
N LEU A 706 29.73 11.68 -2.15
CA LEU A 706 28.69 11.80 -1.14
C LEU A 706 29.28 12.02 0.26
N SER A 707 28.81 13.05 0.97
CA SER A 707 29.26 13.36 2.33
C SER A 707 28.25 12.87 3.38
N VAL A 708 28.71 12.10 4.37
CA VAL A 708 27.91 11.40 5.40
C VAL A 708 28.22 11.91 6.80
N ARG A 709 27.23 11.97 7.71
CA ARG A 709 27.45 12.15 9.16
C ARG A 709 27.06 10.89 9.93
N LEU A 710 27.95 10.36 10.77
CA LEU A 710 27.75 9.07 11.45
C LEU A 710 27.73 9.22 12.98
N ASP A 711 26.83 8.49 13.65
CA ASP A 711 26.77 8.38 15.12
C ASP A 711 27.56 7.16 15.65
N PRO A 712 27.81 7.04 16.97
CA PRO A 712 28.59 5.93 17.52
C PRO A 712 28.01 4.52 17.31
N ALA A 713 26.70 4.37 17.22
CA ALA A 713 26.06 3.06 17.00
C ALA A 713 26.20 2.61 15.54
N ALA A 714 26.07 3.58 14.62
CA ALA A 714 26.39 3.47 13.21
C ALA A 714 27.84 3.02 12.98
N LEU A 715 28.79 3.59 13.74
CA LEU A 715 30.19 3.17 13.71
C LEU A 715 30.36 1.71 14.15
N GLY A 716 29.73 1.27 15.24
CA GLY A 716 29.84 -0.12 15.72
C GLY A 716 29.44 -1.19 14.67
N ARG A 717 28.44 -0.90 13.81
CA ARG A 717 28.05 -1.80 12.70
C ARG A 717 29.13 -1.90 11.62
N LEU A 718 29.82 -0.81 11.30
CA LEU A 718 30.92 -0.77 10.31
C LEU A 718 32.12 -1.61 10.72
N HIS A 719 32.35 -1.70 12.04
CA HIS A 719 33.52 -2.36 12.59
C HIS A 719 33.31 -3.85 12.85
N THR A 720 32.06 -4.36 12.80
CA THR A 720 31.79 -5.79 13.07
C THR A 720 32.70 -6.70 12.23
N GLY A 721 33.49 -7.54 12.91
CA GLY A 721 34.45 -8.43 12.29
C GLY A 721 35.92 -8.03 12.43
N VAL A 722 36.25 -6.86 12.98
CA VAL A 722 37.65 -6.50 13.28
C VAL A 722 38.12 -7.24 14.52
N ILE A 723 39.24 -7.94 14.39
CA ILE A 723 39.94 -8.62 15.47
C ILE A 723 41.20 -7.83 15.83
N GLY A 724 41.34 -7.50 17.11
CA GLY A 724 42.52 -6.86 17.67
C GLY A 724 42.98 -7.53 18.96
N ARG A 725 44.15 -7.11 19.46
CA ARG A 725 44.62 -7.46 20.81
C ARG A 725 44.19 -6.37 21.80
N PRO A 726 43.88 -6.72 23.06
CA PRO A 726 43.75 -5.72 24.10
C PRO A 726 45.10 -5.01 24.28
N ALA A 727 45.18 -3.71 23.98
CA ALA A 727 46.28 -2.86 24.44
C ALA A 727 45.84 -2.19 25.75
N ASP A 728 46.79 -1.98 26.69
CA ASP A 728 46.59 -1.46 28.06
C ASP A 728 45.32 -0.61 28.23
N ASP A 729 44.30 -1.21 28.87
CA ASP A 729 43.01 -0.69 29.40
C ASP A 729 42.18 0.37 28.64
N GLU A 730 42.61 0.83 27.46
CA GLU A 730 41.89 1.79 26.63
C GLU A 730 41.92 1.33 25.16
N PHE A 731 41.06 0.37 24.81
CA PHE A 731 40.57 0.32 23.44
C PHE A 731 39.54 1.46 23.29
N PRO A 732 39.84 2.56 22.56
CA PRO A 732 38.87 3.63 22.40
C PRO A 732 37.67 3.12 21.58
N PRO A 733 36.47 3.72 21.71
CA PRO A 733 35.35 3.39 20.85
C PRO A 733 35.75 3.60 19.38
N SER A 734 35.91 2.48 18.65
CA SER A 734 36.04 2.35 17.19
C SER A 734 36.88 3.43 16.46
N PRO A 735 38.18 3.19 16.16
CA PRO A 735 38.89 4.00 15.19
C PRO A 735 38.39 3.68 13.76
N LEU A 736 37.67 4.62 13.16
CA LEU A 736 37.30 4.62 11.73
C LEU A 736 38.56 4.53 10.85
N LEU A 737 38.73 3.42 10.11
CA LEU A 737 39.78 3.29 9.10
C LEU A 737 39.20 3.64 7.72
N PRO A 738 39.83 4.55 6.94
CA PRO A 738 39.50 4.75 5.54
C PRO A 738 39.61 3.42 4.79
N PHE A 739 38.75 3.20 3.79
CA PHE A 739 38.84 2.01 2.94
C PHE A 739 38.64 2.36 1.47
N VAL A 740 39.30 1.61 0.60
CA VAL A 740 39.14 1.70 -0.85
C VAL A 740 38.80 0.30 -1.35
N VAL A 741 37.83 0.22 -2.25
CA VAL A 741 37.37 -0.98 -2.93
C VAL A 741 37.60 -0.74 -4.40
N GLU A 742 38.33 -1.61 -5.08
CA GLU A 742 38.63 -1.45 -6.50
C GLU A 742 38.33 -2.78 -7.20
N THR A 743 37.49 -2.73 -8.23
CA THR A 743 37.12 -3.85 -9.10
C THR A 743 37.64 -3.56 -10.52
N ALA A 744 37.49 -4.53 -11.43
CA ALA A 744 37.92 -4.37 -12.82
C ALA A 744 37.24 -3.19 -13.56
N ASP A 745 36.03 -2.81 -13.12
CA ASP A 745 35.19 -1.79 -13.77
C ASP A 745 34.91 -0.56 -12.89
N MET A 746 35.26 -0.58 -11.59
CA MET A 746 34.98 0.55 -10.69
C MET A 746 35.87 0.64 -9.44
N ARG A 747 36.01 1.84 -8.89
CA ARG A 747 36.69 2.15 -7.64
C ARG A 747 35.75 2.91 -6.69
N VAL A 748 35.63 2.47 -5.45
CA VAL A 748 34.93 3.13 -4.35
C VAL A 748 35.91 3.49 -3.25
N SER A 749 35.91 4.74 -2.78
CA SER A 749 36.71 5.15 -1.62
C SER A 749 35.84 5.76 -0.53
N PHE A 750 36.15 5.42 0.72
CA PHE A 750 35.54 6.01 1.91
C PHE A 750 36.63 6.67 2.76
N GLU A 751 36.48 7.98 2.98
CA GLU A 751 37.43 8.81 3.71
C GLU A 751 36.71 9.57 4.83
N LEU A 752 37.38 9.81 5.96
CA LEU A 752 36.85 10.68 7.00
C LEU A 752 37.30 12.12 6.77
N ASP A 753 36.42 13.07 7.06
CA ASP A 753 36.81 14.48 7.13
C ASP A 753 37.63 14.71 8.41
N ARG A 754 38.94 14.86 8.24
CA ARG A 754 39.96 14.85 9.32
C ARG A 754 39.99 16.13 10.16
N SER A 755 39.03 17.04 10.01
CA SER A 755 38.98 18.30 10.74
C SER A 755 38.41 18.20 12.17
N ALA A 756 37.93 17.02 12.61
CA ALA A 756 37.43 16.79 13.98
C ALA A 756 38.55 16.31 14.95
N PRO A 757 38.56 16.71 16.23
CA PRO A 757 39.69 16.45 17.11
C PRO A 757 39.68 15.04 17.74
N VAL A 758 40.89 14.44 17.77
CA VAL A 758 41.43 13.55 18.81
C VAL A 758 41.15 12.02 18.70
N GLN A 759 42.24 11.26 18.94
CA GLN A 759 42.36 9.83 19.35
C GLN A 759 42.57 8.68 18.34
N ALA A 760 42.61 8.88 17.02
CA ALA A 760 42.86 7.78 16.08
C ALA A 760 44.34 7.30 15.94
N ARG A 761 45.27 7.79 16.77
CA ARG A 761 46.73 7.74 16.48
C ARG A 761 47.49 6.49 16.94
N ARG A 762 46.88 5.42 17.46
CA ARG A 762 47.66 4.28 18.04
C ARG A 762 47.28 2.84 17.67
N ALA A 763 46.27 2.58 16.84
CA ALA A 763 45.83 1.21 16.53
C ALA A 763 46.67 0.49 15.44
N ALA A 764 47.99 0.64 15.46
CA ALA A 764 48.88 0.17 14.38
C ALA A 764 49.36 -1.29 14.52
N GLU A 765 48.99 -2.03 15.57
CA GLU A 765 49.45 -3.40 15.75
C GLU A 765 48.28 -4.39 15.77
N VAL A 766 48.03 -4.92 14.56
CA VAL A 766 47.15 -6.05 14.18
C VAL A 766 45.65 -5.76 14.26
N SER A 767 45.06 -5.42 13.12
CA SER A 767 43.61 -5.46 12.84
C SER A 767 43.36 -6.45 11.70
N VAL A 768 42.99 -7.69 12.02
CA VAL A 768 42.56 -8.66 11.00
C VAL A 768 41.04 -8.67 10.94
N MET A 769 40.49 -8.48 9.75
CA MET A 769 39.03 -8.46 9.57
C MET A 769 38.52 -9.82 9.10
N ARG A 770 37.54 -10.37 9.82
CA ARG A 770 36.76 -11.52 9.41
C ARG A 770 35.29 -11.14 9.33
N SER A 771 34.78 -11.22 8.11
CA SER A 771 33.40 -10.85 7.78
C SER A 771 32.41 -11.94 8.20
N PRO A 772 31.40 -11.63 9.02
CA PRO A 772 30.34 -12.59 9.30
C PRO A 772 29.33 -12.66 8.16
N CYS A 773 28.62 -13.78 8.04
CA CYS A 773 27.38 -13.88 7.29
C CYS A 773 26.17 -13.76 8.22
N LEU A 774 25.07 -13.18 7.72
CA LEU A 774 23.80 -13.17 8.45
C LEU A 774 23.12 -14.53 8.27
N PHE A 775 22.74 -15.17 9.38
CA PHE A 775 22.01 -16.43 9.40
C PHE A 775 20.50 -16.21 9.30
N GLY A 776 19.84 -17.00 8.45
CA GLY A 776 18.40 -16.86 8.16
C GLY A 776 18.09 -15.76 7.16
N THR A 777 16.80 -15.41 7.03
CA THR A 777 16.36 -14.31 6.16
C THR A 777 16.33 -12.97 6.93
N PRO A 778 16.63 -11.83 6.28
CA PRO A 778 16.57 -10.53 6.94
C PRO A 778 15.19 -10.26 7.56
N GLY A 779 15.18 -9.85 8.83
CA GLY A 779 13.96 -9.62 9.61
C GLY A 779 13.46 -10.85 10.38
N GLU A 780 13.99 -12.04 10.13
CA GLU A 780 13.87 -13.13 11.10
C GLU A 780 14.63 -12.78 12.37
N ARG A 781 14.03 -13.13 13.49
CA ARG A 781 14.61 -12.95 14.81
C ARG A 781 14.99 -14.30 15.38
N TRP A 782 16.24 -14.46 15.74
CA TRP A 782 16.85 -15.69 16.21
C TRP A 782 17.48 -15.46 17.58
N SER A 783 17.34 -16.46 18.46
CA SER A 783 17.99 -16.50 19.76
C SER A 783 18.83 -17.76 19.85
N ILE A 784 20.07 -17.63 20.35
CA ILE A 784 20.91 -18.79 20.69
C ILE A 784 20.41 -19.36 22.02
N ALA A 785 20.06 -20.64 22.03
CA ALA A 785 19.64 -21.34 23.25
C ALA A 785 20.87 -21.89 24.00
N TYR A 786 21.54 -22.90 23.41
CA TYR A 786 22.74 -23.53 23.98
C TYR A 786 23.54 -24.30 22.90
N PRO A 787 24.86 -24.48 23.06
CA PRO A 787 25.68 -25.30 22.16
C PRO A 787 25.43 -26.80 22.37
N VAL A 788 25.60 -27.58 21.31
CA VAL A 788 25.62 -29.05 21.32
C VAL A 788 26.80 -29.57 20.50
N ARG A 789 27.06 -30.89 20.53
CA ARG A 789 28.22 -31.48 19.83
C ARG A 789 28.27 -31.14 18.34
N ASP A 790 27.13 -31.17 17.66
CA ASP A 790 27.04 -31.04 16.20
C ASP A 790 26.64 -29.63 15.73
N GLY A 791 26.63 -28.64 16.63
CA GLY A 791 26.22 -27.27 16.31
C GLY A 791 25.66 -26.51 17.50
N VAL A 792 24.70 -25.63 17.25
CA VAL A 792 24.08 -24.79 18.28
C VAL A 792 22.57 -24.84 18.16
N ILE A 793 21.88 -25.04 19.27
CA ILE A 793 20.43 -24.96 19.32
C ILE A 793 20.03 -23.48 19.31
N CYS A 794 19.22 -23.12 18.34
CA CYS A 794 18.67 -21.77 18.17
C CYS A 794 17.15 -21.82 18.10
N VAL A 795 16.50 -20.72 18.46
CA VAL A 795 15.05 -20.57 18.40
C VAL A 795 14.72 -19.37 17.54
N ARG A 796 13.85 -19.58 16.54
CA ARG A 796 13.29 -18.51 15.74
C ARG A 796 12.07 -17.93 16.44
N ALA A 797 11.94 -16.60 16.44
CA ALA A 797 10.85 -15.93 17.13
C ALA A 797 9.47 -16.42 16.65
N ASN A 798 8.59 -16.69 17.60
CA ASN A 798 7.24 -17.24 17.40
C ASN A 798 7.19 -18.67 16.82
N ASP A 799 8.33 -19.35 16.69
CA ASP A 799 8.36 -20.73 16.25
C ASP A 799 8.00 -21.69 17.40
N ARG A 800 7.42 -22.84 17.04
CA ARG A 800 7.12 -23.94 17.98
C ARG A 800 8.25 -24.96 18.07
N ALA A 801 9.25 -24.85 17.20
CA ALA A 801 10.40 -25.72 17.19
C ALA A 801 11.68 -24.98 17.55
N SER A 802 12.53 -25.62 18.36
CA SER A 802 13.95 -25.28 18.38
C SER A 802 14.64 -25.91 17.17
N ARG A 803 15.78 -25.36 16.77
CA ARG A 803 16.50 -25.75 15.56
C ARG A 803 17.97 -25.95 15.84
N LEU A 804 18.51 -27.08 15.41
CA LEU A 804 19.95 -27.32 15.41
C LEU A 804 20.56 -26.57 14.22
N VAL A 805 21.45 -25.63 14.49
CA VAL A 805 22.25 -24.92 13.49
C VAL A 805 23.65 -25.53 13.44
N ARG A 806 24.01 -26.11 12.30
CA ARG A 806 25.30 -26.75 12.06
C ARG A 806 26.39 -25.74 11.68
N PRO A 807 27.68 -26.12 11.75
CA PRO A 807 28.80 -25.24 11.37
C PRO A 807 28.67 -24.66 9.96
N ASP A 808 28.21 -25.48 9.01
CA ASP A 808 27.97 -25.13 7.61
C ASP A 808 26.73 -24.24 7.40
N GLY A 809 25.98 -23.91 8.45
CA GLY A 809 24.80 -23.06 8.41
C GLY A 809 23.52 -23.82 8.06
N ALA A 810 23.60 -25.13 7.78
CA ALA A 810 22.41 -25.95 7.64
C ALA A 810 21.66 -26.01 8.99
N ASN A 811 20.33 -25.97 8.94
CA ASN A 811 19.54 -26.14 10.16
C ASN A 811 18.34 -27.05 9.96
N ALA A 812 17.98 -27.75 11.04
CA ALA A 812 16.84 -28.66 11.08
C ALA A 812 16.10 -28.51 12.42
N PRO A 813 14.78 -28.77 12.45
CA PRO A 813 14.04 -28.89 13.71
C PRO A 813 14.75 -29.86 14.66
N PHE A 814 14.88 -29.47 15.92
CA PHE A 814 15.49 -30.28 16.98
C PHE A 814 14.41 -30.79 17.94
N HIS A 815 13.73 -29.88 18.64
CA HIS A 815 12.59 -30.20 19.49
C HIS A 815 11.34 -29.44 19.04
N GLU A 816 10.22 -30.15 18.86
CA GLU A 816 8.91 -29.53 18.68
C GLU A 816 8.17 -29.40 20.01
N TRP A 817 7.43 -28.29 20.14
CA TRP A 817 6.68 -27.92 21.33
C TRP A 817 5.21 -27.59 21.01
N PRO A 818 4.27 -27.84 21.95
CA PRO A 818 2.85 -27.57 21.73
C PRO A 818 2.50 -26.09 21.53
N ARG A 819 3.33 -25.18 22.06
CA ARG A 819 3.14 -23.72 22.00
C ARG A 819 4.44 -23.04 21.54
N PRO A 820 4.39 -21.80 21.00
CA PRO A 820 5.59 -21.08 20.61
C PRO A 820 6.59 -20.90 21.75
N ILE A 821 7.88 -20.92 21.44
CA ILE A 821 8.96 -20.85 22.43
C ILE A 821 9.85 -19.61 22.22
N VAL A 822 10.39 -19.10 23.32
CA VAL A 822 11.39 -18.01 23.35
C VAL A 822 12.80 -18.61 23.34
N SER A 823 12.99 -19.66 24.15
CA SER A 823 14.22 -20.43 24.26
C SER A 823 13.90 -21.79 24.87
N GLU A 824 14.88 -22.69 24.84
CA GLU A 824 14.86 -23.98 25.52
C GLU A 824 16.19 -24.29 26.20
N LEU A 825 16.17 -25.26 27.12
CA LEU A 825 17.35 -25.83 27.78
C LEU A 825 17.17 -27.35 27.97
N PRO A 826 18.27 -28.12 28.09
CA PRO A 826 18.20 -29.51 28.50
C PRO A 826 17.61 -29.67 29.91
N LEU A 827 16.92 -30.78 30.14
CA LEU A 827 16.41 -31.21 31.45
C LEU A 827 16.81 -32.67 31.70
N GLY A 828 17.85 -32.89 32.50
CA GLY A 828 18.44 -34.22 32.65
C GLY A 828 19.17 -34.68 31.37
N GLU A 829 19.32 -35.99 31.19
CA GLU A 829 20.05 -36.56 30.03
C GLU A 829 19.22 -36.58 28.75
N GLU A 830 17.91 -36.86 28.84
CA GLU A 830 17.03 -37.05 27.67
C GLU A 830 15.88 -36.04 27.56
N GLY A 831 15.69 -35.20 28.58
CA GLY A 831 14.58 -34.26 28.67
C GLY A 831 14.93 -32.85 28.19
N ALA A 832 13.90 -32.03 28.07
CA ALA A 832 14.05 -30.62 27.74
C ALA A 832 12.99 -29.76 28.46
N VAL A 833 13.30 -28.49 28.61
CA VAL A 833 12.38 -27.43 29.09
C VAL A 833 12.40 -26.28 28.10
N ALA A 834 11.22 -25.73 27.79
CA ALA A 834 11.06 -24.55 26.94
C ALA A 834 9.98 -23.63 27.50
N TRP A 835 10.02 -22.35 27.17
CA TRP A 835 9.08 -21.37 27.74
C TRP A 835 8.66 -20.32 26.72
N GLY A 836 7.52 -19.67 26.96
CA GLY A 836 6.94 -18.66 26.09
C GLY A 836 6.38 -17.47 26.85
N THR A 837 6.28 -16.31 26.17
CA THR A 837 5.74 -15.08 26.76
C THR A 837 4.23 -14.93 26.64
N GLY A 838 3.53 -15.86 25.97
CA GLY A 838 2.08 -15.78 25.70
C GLY A 838 1.67 -14.84 24.55
N ARG A 839 2.50 -13.87 24.18
CA ARG A 839 2.15 -12.81 23.19
C ARG A 839 1.90 -13.29 21.74
N ALA A 840 2.36 -14.49 21.39
CA ALA A 840 2.27 -15.02 20.02
C ALA A 840 0.92 -15.69 19.69
N MET A 841 0.13 -16.07 20.69
CA MET A 841 -1.12 -16.83 20.52
C MET A 841 -2.32 -16.05 21.10
N SER A 842 -2.71 -14.94 20.45
CA SER A 842 -3.81 -14.06 20.90
C SER A 842 -3.53 -13.36 22.26
N PRO A 843 -4.00 -12.13 22.52
CA PRO A 843 -3.79 -11.41 23.79
C PRO A 843 -4.39 -12.08 25.04
N VAL A 844 -4.88 -13.33 24.95
CA VAL A 844 -5.61 -14.06 25.99
C VAL A 844 -4.76 -15.14 26.67
N THR A 845 -3.59 -15.51 26.15
CA THR A 845 -2.72 -16.51 26.79
C THR A 845 -1.60 -15.88 27.62
N GLY A 846 -1.51 -16.22 28.90
CA GLY A 846 -0.45 -15.77 29.81
C GLY A 846 0.91 -16.46 29.56
N PRO A 847 1.98 -16.05 30.26
CA PRO A 847 3.30 -16.69 30.19
C PRO A 847 3.28 -18.15 30.69
N TYR A 848 4.14 -19.02 30.13
CA TYR A 848 4.16 -20.44 30.46
C TYR A 848 5.54 -21.08 30.31
N VAL A 849 5.74 -22.22 31.00
CA VAL A 849 6.85 -23.17 30.82
C VAL A 849 6.30 -24.53 30.40
N MET A 850 7.06 -25.24 29.59
CA MET A 850 6.76 -26.57 29.08
C MET A 850 7.97 -27.47 29.32
N TYR A 851 7.77 -28.69 29.79
CA TYR A 851 8.89 -29.63 29.97
C TYR A 851 8.48 -31.08 29.73
N ARG A 852 9.47 -31.91 29.40
CA ARG A 852 9.37 -33.37 29.28
C ARG A 852 10.65 -34.01 29.80
N ARG A 853 10.58 -35.19 30.42
CA ARG A 853 11.76 -35.87 30.98
C ARG A 853 12.47 -36.77 29.96
N ALA A 854 11.76 -37.17 28.90
CA ALA A 854 12.31 -37.86 27.74
C ALA A 854 11.69 -37.33 26.44
N ALA A 855 12.40 -37.46 25.31
CA ALA A 855 12.00 -36.89 24.02
C ALA A 855 10.62 -37.34 23.50
N GLY A 856 10.17 -38.55 23.86
CA GLY A 856 8.88 -39.12 23.45
C GLY A 856 7.69 -38.81 24.36
N GLU A 857 7.90 -38.14 25.51
CA GLU A 857 6.83 -37.82 26.44
C GLU A 857 6.04 -36.59 26.01
N THR A 858 4.72 -36.61 26.26
CA THR A 858 3.86 -35.43 26.11
C THR A 858 4.33 -34.32 27.06
N PRO A 859 4.65 -33.11 26.57
CA PRO A 859 5.10 -32.03 27.43
C PRO A 859 4.05 -31.63 28.47
N VAL A 860 4.47 -31.51 29.72
CA VAL A 860 3.71 -30.86 30.80
C VAL A 860 3.80 -29.36 30.59
N ILE A 861 2.68 -28.66 30.73
CA ILE A 861 2.60 -27.19 30.57
C ILE A 861 2.17 -26.58 31.91
N GLU A 862 2.95 -25.64 32.42
CA GLU A 862 2.66 -24.88 33.63
C GLU A 862 2.62 -23.38 33.29
N ASP A 863 1.65 -22.65 33.85
CA ASP A 863 1.58 -21.20 33.72
C ASP A 863 2.60 -20.53 34.64
N LEU A 864 3.19 -19.43 34.19
CA LEU A 864 4.17 -18.67 34.95
C LEU A 864 3.56 -17.35 35.45
N PRO A 865 3.84 -16.94 36.70
CA PRO A 865 3.34 -15.68 37.26
C PRO A 865 4.09 -14.45 36.74
N PHE A 866 5.04 -14.62 35.83
CA PHE A 866 5.90 -13.57 35.28
C PHE A 866 6.28 -13.89 33.84
N VAL A 867 6.76 -12.90 33.08
CA VAL A 867 7.25 -13.11 31.70
C VAL A 867 8.71 -13.59 31.75
N PRO A 868 9.00 -14.88 31.48
CA PRO A 868 10.38 -15.37 31.43
C PRO A 868 11.06 -14.89 30.16
N THR A 869 12.35 -14.61 30.25
CA THR A 869 13.18 -14.30 29.07
C THR A 869 14.26 -15.34 28.88
N TRP A 870 15.38 -15.16 29.56
CA TRP A 870 16.61 -15.90 29.39
C TRP A 870 16.93 -16.57 30.69
N GLY A 871 17.36 -17.83 30.65
CA GLY A 871 17.55 -18.58 31.89
C GLY A 871 18.72 -19.53 31.89
N ALA A 872 19.07 -19.95 33.10
CA ALA A 872 20.16 -20.86 33.41
C ALA A 872 19.79 -21.76 34.60
N TRP A 873 20.28 -23.00 34.57
CA TRP A 873 20.15 -23.93 35.69
C TRP A 873 21.17 -23.62 36.78
N TRP A 874 20.74 -23.66 38.04
CA TRP A 874 21.61 -23.63 39.20
C TRP A 874 20.95 -24.36 40.37
N ASN A 875 21.69 -25.24 41.06
CA ASN A 875 21.19 -26.04 42.19
C ASN A 875 19.81 -26.69 41.96
N GLY A 876 19.62 -27.29 40.79
CA GLY A 876 18.40 -28.02 40.45
C GLY A 876 17.17 -27.18 40.10
N ARG A 877 17.29 -25.84 40.04
CA ARG A 877 16.23 -24.92 39.59
C ARG A 877 16.67 -24.13 38.35
N LEU A 878 15.71 -23.77 37.51
CA LEU A 878 15.89 -22.89 36.36
C LEU A 878 15.53 -21.46 36.78
N TYR A 879 16.45 -20.53 36.56
CA TYR A 879 16.27 -19.12 36.88
C TYR A 879 16.12 -18.30 35.61
N TRP A 880 15.25 -17.30 35.62
CA TRP A 880 15.03 -16.37 34.50
C TRP A 880 15.13 -14.91 34.90
N SER A 881 15.55 -14.08 33.95
CA SER A 881 15.28 -12.65 34.03
C SER A 881 13.81 -12.39 33.74
N VAL A 882 13.17 -11.59 34.61
CA VAL A 882 11.75 -11.27 34.56
C VAL A 882 11.52 -9.93 33.87
N LEU A 883 10.64 -9.92 32.85
CA LEU A 883 10.13 -8.70 32.24
C LEU A 883 8.74 -8.32 32.78
N PRO A 884 8.41 -7.03 32.82
CA PRO A 884 7.09 -6.57 33.24
C PRO A 884 6.02 -6.97 32.21
N ALA A 885 4.89 -7.50 32.71
CA ALA A 885 3.69 -7.72 31.92
C ALA A 885 2.89 -6.41 31.72
N GLU A 886 1.88 -6.42 30.85
CA GLU A 886 1.03 -5.24 30.61
C GLU A 886 0.19 -4.97 31.88
N GLY A 887 0.44 -3.83 32.54
CA GLY A 887 -0.16 -3.49 33.85
C GLY A 887 0.62 -3.95 35.09
N ASP A 888 1.79 -4.56 34.93
CA ASP A 888 2.69 -4.98 36.01
C ASP A 888 4.05 -4.26 35.90
N THR A 889 4.67 -3.94 37.04
CA THR A 889 6.00 -3.30 37.11
C THR A 889 7.10 -4.26 37.58
N THR A 890 6.77 -5.52 37.87
CA THR A 890 7.70 -6.50 38.43
C THR A 890 8.85 -6.81 37.48
N ARG A 891 10.07 -6.64 37.98
CA ARG A 891 11.35 -6.92 37.29
C ARG A 891 12.29 -7.56 38.30
N GLY A 892 13.16 -8.45 37.83
CA GLY A 892 14.17 -9.08 38.67
C GLY A 892 14.44 -10.53 38.27
N LEU A 893 14.46 -11.42 39.26
CA LEU A 893 14.84 -12.83 39.14
C LEU A 893 13.66 -13.74 39.49
N GLY A 894 13.27 -14.61 38.57
CA GLY A 894 12.29 -15.68 38.80
C GLY A 894 12.95 -17.05 38.78
N SER A 895 12.41 -18.03 39.51
CA SER A 895 12.88 -19.41 39.50
C SER A 895 11.74 -20.41 39.30
N TRP A 896 12.07 -21.61 38.82
CA TRP A 896 11.15 -22.72 38.65
C TRP A 896 11.90 -24.07 38.67
N ALA A 897 11.22 -25.12 39.12
CA ALA A 897 11.66 -26.49 38.96
C ALA A 897 10.46 -27.42 38.70
N PRO A 898 10.65 -28.54 37.97
CA PRO A 898 9.58 -29.46 37.63
C PRO A 898 8.79 -29.92 38.88
N GLY A 899 7.50 -29.57 38.95
CA GLY A 899 6.61 -29.95 40.04
C GLY A 899 6.71 -29.11 41.33
N GLU A 900 7.55 -28.07 41.38
CA GLU A 900 7.73 -27.22 42.58
C GLU A 900 7.14 -25.79 42.46
N GLY A 901 6.57 -25.46 41.30
CA GLY A 901 5.99 -24.16 40.98
C GLY A 901 7.02 -23.03 40.78
N ALA A 902 6.61 -21.99 40.04
CA ALA A 902 7.45 -20.81 39.79
C ALA A 902 7.34 -19.76 40.89
N ARG A 903 8.44 -19.05 41.19
CA ARG A 903 8.54 -18.05 42.27
C ARG A 903 9.37 -16.84 41.82
N ILE A 904 9.08 -15.66 42.37
CA ILE A 904 9.96 -14.49 42.25
C ILE A 904 10.96 -14.54 43.42
N GLU A 905 12.25 -14.63 43.09
CA GLU A 905 13.35 -14.72 44.05
C GLU A 905 13.89 -13.34 44.46
N ALA A 906 13.82 -12.36 43.55
CA ALA A 906 14.17 -10.97 43.81
C ALA A 906 13.39 -10.03 42.88
N ALA A 907 12.85 -8.93 43.42
CA ALA A 907 12.01 -7.97 42.70
C ALA A 907 12.59 -6.55 42.71
N ASP A 908 13.90 -6.42 42.47
CA ASP A 908 14.66 -5.17 42.65
C ASP A 908 14.71 -4.27 41.41
N GLY A 909 13.73 -4.38 40.50
CA GLY A 909 13.56 -3.40 39.41
C GLY A 909 14.53 -3.53 38.24
N PHE A 910 15.47 -4.47 38.26
CA PHE A 910 16.47 -4.67 37.21
C PHE A 910 16.04 -5.69 36.14
N THR A 911 16.61 -5.56 34.93
CA THR A 911 16.55 -6.57 33.87
C THR A 911 17.95 -7.05 33.55
N LEU A 912 18.12 -8.30 33.16
CA LEU A 912 19.45 -8.89 32.99
C LEU A 912 19.75 -9.17 31.51
N PHE A 913 21.02 -9.02 31.12
CA PHE A 913 21.53 -9.62 29.89
C PHE A 913 21.76 -11.12 30.09
N ASP A 914 22.33 -11.55 31.21
CA ASP A 914 22.62 -12.96 31.49
C ASP A 914 22.47 -13.34 32.96
N ILE A 915 22.31 -14.64 33.21
CA ILE A 915 22.31 -15.27 34.55
C ILE A 915 23.27 -16.44 34.51
N ARG A 916 24.22 -16.49 35.45
CA ARG A 916 25.21 -17.57 35.53
C ARG A 916 25.39 -18.06 36.96
N GLY A 917 25.29 -19.36 37.16
CA GLY A 917 25.58 -19.98 38.45
C GLY A 917 27.04 -20.37 38.63
N ASP A 918 27.56 -20.19 39.84
CA ASP A 918 28.82 -20.75 40.33
C ASP A 918 28.63 -21.38 41.73
N ALA A 919 29.73 -21.73 42.41
CA ALA A 919 29.67 -22.35 43.73
C ALA A 919 29.10 -21.44 44.84
N ASP A 920 29.17 -20.12 44.66
CA ASP A 920 28.82 -19.12 45.68
C ASP A 920 27.45 -18.47 45.44
N GLY A 921 26.88 -18.58 44.23
CA GLY A 921 25.58 -18.01 43.89
C GLY A 921 25.33 -17.82 42.40
N LEU A 922 24.29 -17.06 42.07
CA LEU A 922 23.98 -16.60 40.73
C LEU A 922 24.58 -15.21 40.48
N ILE A 923 25.47 -15.09 39.51
CA ILE A 923 25.92 -13.81 38.97
C ILE A 923 24.85 -13.31 37.99
N LEU A 924 24.35 -12.11 38.27
CA LEU A 924 23.30 -11.42 37.53
C LEU A 924 23.92 -10.23 36.78
N GLU A 925 23.94 -10.33 35.46
CA GLU A 925 24.56 -9.34 34.57
C GLU A 925 23.51 -8.31 34.14
N PRO A 926 23.55 -7.06 34.63
CA PRO A 926 22.48 -6.09 34.43
C PRO A 926 22.37 -5.59 33.00
N SER A 927 21.18 -5.12 32.64
CA SER A 927 20.91 -4.39 31.40
C SER A 927 20.01 -3.19 31.67
N THR A 928 20.23 -2.12 30.90
CA THR A 928 19.35 -0.93 30.95
C THR A 928 18.30 -1.03 29.85
N ARG A 929 17.02 -0.79 30.19
CA ARG A 929 15.91 -0.77 29.23
C ARG A 929 15.08 0.51 29.33
N ARG A 930 14.56 0.97 28.19
CA ARG A 930 13.56 2.06 28.09
C ARG A 930 12.17 1.58 28.53
N VAL A 931 11.22 2.51 28.56
CA VAL A 931 9.80 2.26 28.89
C VAL A 931 9.16 1.25 27.94
N ASP A 932 9.56 1.24 26.67
CA ASP A 932 9.10 0.28 25.65
C ASP A 932 9.83 -1.08 25.71
N ASN A 933 10.62 -1.32 26.77
CA ASN A 933 11.52 -2.45 26.97
C ASN A 933 12.67 -2.58 25.95
N SER A 934 12.94 -1.59 25.10
CA SER A 934 14.15 -1.58 24.25
C SER A 934 15.42 -1.39 25.09
N TYR A 935 16.52 -2.03 24.70
CA TYR A 935 17.80 -1.89 25.40
C TYR A 935 18.42 -0.52 25.20
N VAL A 936 19.03 0.01 26.25
CA VAL A 936 19.82 1.24 26.23
C VAL A 936 21.28 0.87 26.35
N ARG A 937 22.09 1.32 25.40
CA ARG A 937 23.53 1.16 25.45
C ARG A 937 24.13 2.10 26.50
N ARG A 938 24.40 1.55 27.67
CA ARG A 938 25.02 2.28 28.78
C ARG A 938 25.91 1.31 29.54
N ARG A 939 27.20 1.60 29.62
CA ARG A 939 28.14 0.80 30.40
C ARG A 939 27.80 0.88 31.89
N LEU A 940 27.60 -0.27 32.52
CA LEU A 940 27.34 -0.39 33.95
C LEU A 940 28.63 -0.79 34.70
N ALA A 941 28.85 -0.21 35.87
CA ALA A 941 30.04 -0.46 36.69
C ALA A 941 29.81 -1.56 37.74
N GLU A 942 28.54 -1.86 38.05
CA GLU A 942 28.14 -2.79 39.10
C GLU A 942 27.03 -3.70 38.58
N GLY A 943 27.09 -4.98 38.93
CA GLY A 943 26.04 -5.98 38.79
C GLY A 943 25.73 -6.61 40.15
N TRP A 944 25.12 -7.79 40.17
CA TRP A 944 24.76 -8.43 41.43
C TRP A 944 25.11 -9.91 41.47
N ARG A 945 25.40 -10.41 42.66
CA ARG A 945 25.38 -11.83 42.99
C ARG A 945 24.18 -12.09 43.88
N TRP A 946 23.33 -13.03 43.48
CA TRP A 946 22.19 -13.48 44.29
C TRP A 946 22.48 -14.86 44.87
N HIS A 947 22.17 -15.06 46.14
CA HIS A 947 22.16 -16.38 46.78
C HIS A 947 20.96 -16.50 47.72
N PRO A 948 20.31 -17.68 47.83
CA PRO A 948 19.06 -17.84 48.61
C PRO A 948 19.15 -17.37 50.06
N VAL A 949 20.33 -17.47 50.67
CA VAL A 949 20.55 -17.10 52.08
C VAL A 949 20.95 -15.64 52.27
N SER A 950 21.82 -15.11 51.40
CA SER A 950 22.41 -13.77 51.57
C SER A 950 21.74 -12.69 50.71
N GLY A 951 20.79 -13.06 49.83
CA GLY A 951 20.11 -12.11 48.95
C GLY A 951 21.04 -11.54 47.89
N LEU A 952 20.78 -10.29 47.46
CA LEU A 952 21.56 -9.59 46.44
C LEU A 952 22.76 -8.86 47.05
N VAL A 953 23.95 -9.19 46.55
CA VAL A 953 25.22 -8.55 46.90
C VAL A 953 25.78 -7.88 45.64
N PRO A 954 26.13 -6.57 45.67
CA PRO A 954 26.75 -5.90 44.52
C PRO A 954 28.09 -6.54 44.14
N VAL A 955 28.37 -6.63 42.84
CA VAL A 955 29.64 -7.11 42.29
C VAL A 955 30.15 -6.11 41.26
N ALA A 956 31.44 -5.76 41.34
CA ALA A 956 32.06 -4.88 40.36
C ALA A 956 32.13 -5.56 38.98
N LEU A 957 31.71 -4.83 37.94
CA LEU A 957 31.83 -5.27 36.55
C LEU A 957 33.17 -4.79 35.97
N GLY A 958 33.70 -5.58 35.05
CA GLY A 958 34.99 -5.30 34.40
C GLY A 958 34.98 -4.05 33.49
N PRO A 959 36.10 -3.78 32.81
CA PRO A 959 36.26 -2.60 31.95
C PRO A 959 35.30 -2.55 30.75
N TYR A 960 34.61 -3.64 30.44
CA TYR A 960 33.65 -3.72 29.33
C TYR A 960 32.18 -3.82 29.80
N GLY A 961 31.92 -3.64 31.10
CA GLY A 961 30.57 -3.71 31.67
C GLY A 961 30.02 -5.13 31.74
N ALA A 962 28.69 -5.25 31.66
CA ALA A 962 27.99 -6.52 31.82
C ALA A 962 28.35 -7.55 30.74
N ALA A 963 28.42 -8.83 31.12
CA ALA A 963 28.55 -9.94 30.17
C ALA A 963 27.18 -10.40 29.68
N GLY A 964 27.02 -10.57 28.36
CA GLY A 964 25.75 -11.02 27.77
C GLY A 964 25.58 -12.54 27.69
N TYR A 965 26.69 -13.27 27.55
CA TYR A 965 26.75 -14.72 27.49
C TYR A 965 28.20 -15.18 27.45
N ARG A 966 28.47 -16.38 27.99
CA ARG A 966 29.78 -17.03 27.90
C ARG A 966 29.65 -18.46 27.40
N SER A 967 30.51 -18.86 26.47
CA SER A 967 30.60 -20.23 25.95
C SER A 967 32.07 -20.61 25.70
N THR A 968 32.39 -21.90 25.80
CA THR A 968 33.74 -22.42 25.50
C THR A 968 33.64 -23.50 24.46
N GLY A 969 34.54 -23.49 23.48
CA GLY A 969 34.62 -24.48 22.41
C GLY A 969 35.93 -24.33 21.63
N CYS A 970 36.46 -25.45 21.11
CA CYS A 970 37.65 -25.47 20.26
C CYS A 970 38.89 -24.75 20.86
N GLY A 971 39.08 -24.82 22.19
CA GLY A 971 40.20 -24.14 22.88
C GLY A 971 39.99 -22.65 23.16
N TRP A 972 38.81 -22.10 22.81
CA TRP A 972 38.49 -20.68 22.97
C TRP A 972 37.22 -20.48 23.82
N THR A 973 37.33 -19.62 24.82
CA THR A 973 36.20 -19.06 25.57
C THR A 973 35.76 -17.75 24.91
N VAL A 974 34.49 -17.69 24.51
CA VAL A 974 33.83 -16.50 23.99
C VAL A 974 32.98 -15.85 25.08
N THR A 975 33.14 -14.53 25.28
CA THR A 975 32.29 -13.73 26.17
C THR A 975 31.76 -12.51 25.42
N THR A 976 30.44 -12.36 25.34
CA THR A 976 29.83 -11.17 24.70
C THR A 976 29.77 -10.00 25.68
N ARG A 977 30.06 -8.79 25.18
CA ARG A 977 30.00 -7.51 25.89
C ARG A 977 29.05 -6.56 25.14
N PRO A 978 27.74 -6.66 25.38
CA PRO A 978 26.73 -5.89 24.67
C PRO A 978 26.96 -4.37 24.72
N GLU A 979 27.40 -3.88 25.89
CA GLU A 979 27.59 -2.44 26.15
C GLU A 979 28.84 -1.86 25.47
N ALA A 980 29.80 -2.73 25.13
CA ALA A 980 31.09 -2.35 24.54
C ALA A 980 31.19 -2.65 23.04
N ASP A 981 30.20 -3.29 22.40
CA ASP A 981 30.29 -3.81 21.03
C ASP A 981 31.44 -4.78 20.80
N LEU A 982 31.69 -5.63 21.81
CA LEU A 982 32.82 -6.55 21.79
C LEU A 982 32.40 -7.98 22.09
N VAL A 983 33.13 -8.89 21.49
CA VAL A 983 33.19 -10.30 21.82
C VAL A 983 34.63 -10.57 22.24
N GLU A 984 34.82 -10.86 23.52
CA GLU A 984 36.12 -11.27 24.06
C GLU A 984 36.36 -12.74 23.71
N LEU A 985 37.54 -13.03 23.20
CA LEU A 985 38.00 -14.37 22.82
C LEU A 985 39.25 -14.67 23.65
N GLU A 986 39.14 -15.60 24.59
CA GLU A 986 40.24 -16.03 25.45
C GLU A 986 40.59 -17.48 25.13
N HIS A 987 41.84 -17.73 24.73
CA HIS A 987 42.34 -19.07 24.49
C HIS A 987 42.85 -19.71 25.79
N GLU A 988 42.88 -21.03 25.86
CA GLU A 988 43.34 -21.81 27.03
C GLU A 988 44.79 -21.49 27.47
N ASP A 989 45.64 -20.99 26.56
CA ASP A 989 47.01 -20.55 26.87
C ASP A 989 47.10 -19.12 27.44
N GLY A 990 45.96 -18.46 27.66
CA GLY A 990 45.86 -17.09 28.17
C GLY A 990 45.90 -16.00 27.10
N THR A 991 46.02 -16.36 25.81
CA THR A 991 45.94 -15.37 24.72
C THR A 991 44.56 -14.74 24.66
N ARG A 992 44.50 -13.41 24.62
CA ARG A 992 43.25 -12.64 24.50
C ARG A 992 43.18 -11.89 23.17
N LEU A 993 42.04 -12.04 22.50
CA LEU A 993 41.68 -11.30 21.30
C LEU A 993 40.30 -10.65 21.51
N LEU A 994 40.09 -9.52 20.87
CA LEU A 994 38.83 -8.78 20.88
C LEU A 994 38.26 -8.77 19.47
N LEU A 995 37.09 -9.37 19.30
CA LEU A 995 36.30 -9.29 18.08
C LEU A 995 35.24 -8.20 18.26
N THR A 996 35.30 -7.18 17.44
CA THR A 996 34.24 -6.16 17.38
C THR A 996 32.98 -6.76 16.76
N VAL A 997 31.85 -6.58 17.42
CA VAL A 997 30.52 -6.99 16.93
C VAL A 997 29.52 -5.96 17.40
N TYR A 998 28.59 -5.55 16.54
CA TYR A 998 27.54 -4.64 16.96
C TYR A 998 26.58 -5.29 17.96
N HIS A 999 26.48 -4.69 19.14
CA HIS A 999 25.55 -5.03 20.23
C HIS A 999 25.39 -6.54 20.46
N PRO A 1000 26.49 -7.28 20.70
CA PRO A 1000 26.48 -8.74 20.76
C PRO A 1000 25.81 -9.17 22.06
N PHE A 1001 24.89 -10.12 21.98
CA PHE A 1001 24.06 -10.53 23.09
C PHE A 1001 24.32 -11.97 23.52
N ARG A 1002 24.35 -12.92 22.57
CA ARG A 1002 24.76 -14.31 22.81
C ARG A 1002 25.80 -14.74 21.81
N ALA A 1003 26.66 -15.67 22.17
CA ALA A 1003 27.59 -16.28 21.23
C ALA A 1003 27.87 -17.74 21.58
N ALA A 1004 27.98 -18.60 20.58
CA ALA A 1004 28.29 -20.01 20.78
C ALA A 1004 29.07 -20.57 19.59
N TRP A 1005 29.95 -21.52 19.87
CA TRP A 1005 30.70 -22.24 18.85
C TRP A 1005 29.83 -23.32 18.20
N ALA A 1006 29.82 -23.33 16.87
CA ALA A 1006 29.27 -24.40 16.03
C ALA A 1006 30.46 -25.03 15.28
N GLY A 1007 31.10 -26.04 15.88
CA GLY A 1007 32.35 -26.59 15.35
C GLY A 1007 33.43 -25.51 15.26
N THR A 1008 34.06 -25.36 14.09
CA THR A 1008 35.06 -24.32 13.81
C THR A 1008 34.48 -22.92 13.59
N SER A 1009 33.15 -22.80 13.50
CA SER A 1009 32.46 -21.54 13.23
C SER A 1009 31.91 -20.91 14.51
N LEU A 1010 31.82 -19.58 14.54
CA LEU A 1010 31.28 -18.83 15.69
C LEU A 1010 29.93 -18.21 15.31
N LEU A 1011 28.89 -18.50 16.10
CA LEU A 1011 27.61 -17.82 16.01
C LEU A 1011 27.55 -16.70 17.05
N VAL A 1012 27.11 -15.51 16.65
CA VAL A 1012 26.90 -14.35 17.53
C VAL A 1012 25.52 -13.76 17.29
N GLY A 1013 24.62 -13.92 18.25
CA GLY A 1013 23.33 -13.25 18.29
C GLY A 1013 23.46 -11.83 18.80
N THR A 1014 22.82 -10.85 18.15
CA THR A 1014 22.79 -9.45 18.59
C THR A 1014 21.57 -9.16 19.47
N VAL A 1015 21.55 -8.02 20.16
CA VAL A 1015 20.39 -7.56 20.94
C VAL A 1015 19.14 -7.35 20.07
N ASP A 1016 19.33 -7.07 18.78
CA ASP A 1016 18.26 -6.98 17.76
C ASP A 1016 17.73 -8.37 17.32
N GLN A 1017 18.24 -9.46 17.92
CA GLN A 1017 17.95 -10.86 17.58
C GLN A 1017 18.38 -11.24 16.15
N GLN A 1018 19.42 -10.60 15.62
CA GLN A 1018 20.08 -11.06 14.39
C GLN A 1018 21.11 -12.12 14.76
N LEU A 1019 21.25 -13.18 13.97
CA LEU A 1019 22.26 -14.20 14.19
C LEU A 1019 23.38 -14.05 13.14
N LEU A 1020 24.57 -13.68 13.59
CA LEU A 1020 25.77 -13.57 12.75
C LEU A 1020 26.56 -14.87 12.84
N ARG A 1021 27.13 -15.32 11.71
CA ARG A 1021 27.96 -16.53 11.65
C ARG A 1021 29.32 -16.19 11.05
N PHE A 1022 30.37 -16.50 11.79
CA PHE A 1022 31.76 -16.42 11.34
C PHE A 1022 32.22 -17.81 10.95
N ASP A 1023 32.35 -18.05 9.65
CA ASP A 1023 32.69 -19.35 9.08
C ASP A 1023 34.18 -19.67 9.29
N ASP A 1024 34.46 -20.90 9.71
CA ASP A 1024 35.82 -21.42 9.92
C ASP A 1024 36.73 -20.46 10.71
N PHE A 1025 36.17 -19.92 11.79
CA PHE A 1025 36.75 -18.82 12.54
C PHE A 1025 37.94 -19.22 13.43
N VAL A 1026 38.04 -20.48 13.83
CA VAL A 1026 39.14 -20.99 14.70
C VAL A 1026 40.51 -20.87 14.03
N GLU A 1027 40.64 -21.29 12.76
CA GLU A 1027 41.94 -21.29 12.06
C GLU A 1027 42.56 -19.87 11.93
N PRO A 1028 41.79 -18.82 11.58
CA PRO A 1028 42.27 -17.44 11.67
C PRO A 1028 42.71 -17.00 13.07
N LEU A 1029 41.99 -17.40 14.12
CA LEU A 1029 42.34 -17.05 15.50
C LEU A 1029 43.65 -17.72 15.92
N ASP A 1030 43.87 -18.98 15.57
CA ASP A 1030 45.12 -19.69 15.85
C ASP A 1030 46.33 -19.08 15.11
N ARG A 1031 46.12 -18.58 13.89
CA ARG A 1031 47.15 -17.83 13.17
C ARG A 1031 47.49 -16.50 13.86
N LEU A 1032 46.48 -15.78 14.35
CA LEU A 1032 46.66 -14.54 15.13
C LEU A 1032 47.32 -14.79 16.50
N ARG A 1033 46.98 -15.91 17.13
CA ARG A 1033 47.57 -16.38 18.39
C ARG A 1033 49.07 -16.62 18.24
N THR A 1034 49.48 -17.27 17.16
CA THR A 1034 50.89 -17.59 16.86
C THR A 1034 51.70 -16.43 16.28
N GLY A 1035 51.11 -15.24 16.12
CA GLY A 1035 51.81 -14.03 15.65
C GLY A 1035 52.02 -13.97 14.14
N ALA A 1036 51.35 -14.82 13.35
CA ALA A 1036 51.40 -14.76 11.89
C ALA A 1036 50.67 -13.51 11.37
N THR A 1037 51.32 -12.76 10.47
CA THR A 1037 50.68 -11.64 9.78
C THR A 1037 49.67 -12.17 8.76
N ILE A 1038 48.38 -11.87 8.94
CA ILE A 1038 47.33 -12.20 7.98
C ILE A 1038 47.17 -10.98 7.07
N ARG A 1039 47.40 -11.14 5.76
CA ARG A 1039 47.12 -10.10 4.75
C ARG A 1039 45.63 -10.00 4.49
#